data_AF-A0A9Q8ZHF5-F1
#
_entry.id   AF-A0A9Q8ZHF5-F1
#
_cell.length_a   1.000
_cell.length_b   1.000
_cell.length_c   1.000
_cell.angle_alpha   90.00
_cell.angle_beta   90.00
_cell.angle_gamma   90.00
#
_symmetry.space_group_name_H-M   'P 1'
#
loop_
_entity.id
_entity.type
_entity.pdbx_description
1 polymer ?
#
loop_
_entity_poly.entity_id
_entity_poly.type
_entity_poly.pdbx_seq_one_letter_code
_entity_poly.pdbx_strand_id
1 'polypeptide(L)'
;MSKQPIATIQEELIPRLPPSSSTLFEAKKKKCLSFEAIAKELGRQEVAIAALFYGQAMASPEDIQKLSEILDIPTKTLESQLSGFPDRGRSLEMPPKDPLIYRLYEIVQNYGYAYKAVLNEKFGDGIMSGISFSTKVEKETDEKGDWAKITLRGKCVPSPTILEQIRTSKLRPLGTVLSGIDKQVRSGKLYVSLLGLSEDEHDLTFHGGVDKAIHQYCSSHYSFWQDLFPSTEICTRFVPGGFGENFVADGWNETNVCIGDLVRVGHPGSDLTGGLNGCLLEVSLPRQPCFKLNQRFGIKNFAPRTHQEAKTGWYYRVKEEGWIQEGMELRIIQRSYPGWSIAQLHQYVHRDKTNIGVMKELVAIEAMGDECKDVFVERLHRIKAESTRLQEKWVELRVKTKSLETPRIARVELERTQNSEPPEAISPGSHAYIKLPNGLKRAYSIVSGNTHSFILGVARDDSSRGGSSYIHDKLQAGDTIQLGSIGAGMSRDQMASHHILFAGGIGITAFLSIIQCLRTINQTFHLHYAVRESSEVAFKDLLSEFGSDITIYDKSKGQRLDMSNVLKHRIWNSHVYVCGPQRMIDSAVESATAVGMTIDEIHYEVFQANVSGDPFSVDVISQSRTETLQVGAEQSLLDVIKDAGFEIGTSCGPKKMLAPTIFATQCLLALALAAPAVKVEERQSSCHSVHIFLARGTSEPYPGRQSAVVSAICNGISNCGYEDINYPASTSPSYCSSVEAGVSGGTSQITAYANRCPNAKLVLSGYSQGAQLIGDILGGGGGNTGLGCSSRTNTGLNPSTSPGNKSELTGSDDLNLAG
;
A
#
# COMPACT_ATOMS: atom_id res chain seq x y z
N MET A 1 24.70 4.60 52.62
CA MET A 1 23.42 4.02 52.14
C MET A 1 22.30 4.50 53.03
N SER A 2 21.22 5.04 52.45
CA SER A 2 20.00 5.37 53.21
C SER A 2 19.25 4.09 53.55
N LYS A 3 18.79 3.93 54.80
CA LYS A 3 17.90 2.82 55.19
C LYS A 3 16.44 3.14 54.86
N GLN A 4 16.12 3.23 53.57
CA GLN A 4 14.71 3.19 53.16
C GLN A 4 14.15 1.77 53.40
N PRO A 5 12.94 1.63 53.96
CA PRO A 5 12.31 0.32 54.11
C PRO A 5 11.91 -0.23 52.73
N ILE A 6 12.38 -1.43 52.40
CA ILE A 6 12.03 -2.09 51.14
C ILE A 6 10.71 -2.85 51.30
N ALA A 7 9.83 -2.74 50.29
CA ALA A 7 8.58 -3.51 50.25
C ALA A 7 8.85 -5.03 50.20
N THR A 8 8.10 -5.78 51.01
CA THR A 8 8.07 -7.24 51.10
C THR A 8 6.63 -7.75 51.05
N ILE A 9 6.43 -9.00 50.64
CA ILE A 9 5.12 -9.67 50.69
C ILE A 9 4.59 -9.78 52.13
N GLN A 10 3.27 -9.67 52.31
CA GLN A 10 2.57 -9.97 53.56
C GLN A 10 2.14 -11.44 53.56
N GLU A 11 2.31 -12.16 54.67
CA GLU A 11 2.04 -13.62 54.73
C GLU A 11 0.58 -13.97 54.40
N GLU A 12 -0.37 -13.13 54.82
CA GLU A 12 -1.81 -13.27 54.55
C GLU A 12 -2.17 -13.21 53.05
N LEU A 13 -1.32 -12.59 52.22
CA LEU A 13 -1.54 -12.49 50.77
C LEU A 13 -1.00 -13.70 49.99
N ILE A 14 -0.07 -14.47 50.56
CA ILE A 14 0.60 -15.58 49.86
C ILE A 14 -0.41 -16.60 49.26
N PRO A 15 -1.48 -17.02 49.97
CA PRO A 15 -2.46 -17.96 49.41
C PRO A 15 -3.32 -17.41 48.25
N ARG A 16 -3.24 -16.10 47.96
CA ARG A 16 -4.01 -15.39 46.93
C ARG A 16 -3.15 -14.90 45.76
N LEU A 17 -1.86 -15.23 45.76
CA LEU A 17 -0.86 -14.74 44.81
C LEU A 17 -0.18 -15.91 44.08
N PRO A 18 0.33 -15.72 42.84
CA PRO A 18 1.02 -16.78 42.11
C PRO A 18 2.37 -17.13 42.77
N PRO A 19 2.88 -18.37 42.62
CA PRO A 19 4.11 -18.82 43.28
C PRO A 19 5.36 -17.97 43.01
N SER A 20 5.43 -17.32 41.83
CA SER A 20 6.46 -16.33 41.47
C SER A 20 6.59 -15.22 42.50
N SER A 21 5.50 -14.81 43.14
CA SER A 21 5.48 -13.67 44.08
C SER A 21 6.40 -13.92 45.27
N SER A 22 6.29 -15.08 45.93
CA SER A 22 7.17 -15.44 47.05
C SER A 22 8.64 -15.52 46.61
N THR A 23 8.91 -16.24 45.50
CA THR A 23 10.26 -16.37 44.93
C THR A 23 10.92 -15.01 44.66
N LEU A 24 10.19 -14.08 44.05
CA LEU A 24 10.69 -12.75 43.71
C LEU A 24 10.86 -11.87 44.96
N PHE A 25 9.88 -11.83 45.86
CA PHE A 25 9.97 -11.01 47.09
C PHE A 25 11.06 -11.49 48.05
N GLU A 26 11.28 -12.80 48.18
CA GLU A 26 12.38 -13.35 48.99
C GLU A 26 13.74 -12.97 48.41
N ALA A 27 13.94 -13.12 47.09
CA ALA A 27 15.19 -12.75 46.43
C ALA A 27 15.46 -11.23 46.50
N LYS A 28 14.45 -10.40 46.27
CA LYS A 28 14.52 -8.93 46.43
C LYS A 28 14.89 -8.53 47.87
N LYS A 29 14.34 -9.24 48.88
CA LYS A 29 14.69 -9.05 50.30
C LYS A 29 16.14 -9.46 50.57
N LYS A 30 16.59 -10.62 50.06
CA LYS A 30 17.97 -11.13 50.15
C LYS A 30 19.00 -10.17 49.52
N LYS A 31 18.68 -9.57 48.37
CA LYS A 31 19.51 -8.59 47.65
C LYS A 31 19.35 -7.15 48.15
N CYS A 32 18.44 -6.89 49.09
CA CYS A 32 18.10 -5.57 49.65
C CYS A 32 17.65 -4.51 48.63
N LEU A 33 16.96 -4.90 47.55
CA LEU A 33 16.60 -4.00 46.44
C LEU A 33 15.24 -3.29 46.64
N SER A 34 15.17 -2.03 46.20
CA SER A 34 13.94 -1.27 45.98
C SER A 34 13.29 -1.64 44.64
N PHE A 35 12.04 -1.20 44.40
CA PHE A 35 11.43 -1.35 43.07
C PHE A 35 12.06 -0.39 42.05
N GLU A 36 12.38 0.85 42.43
CA GLU A 36 13.24 1.78 41.68
C GLU A 36 14.51 1.13 41.13
N ALA A 37 15.29 0.45 41.98
CA ALA A 37 16.55 -0.17 41.58
C ALA A 37 16.35 -1.26 40.50
N ILE A 38 15.37 -2.14 40.69
CA ILE A 38 15.06 -3.19 39.71
C ILE A 38 14.48 -2.59 38.42
N ALA A 39 13.62 -1.58 38.54
CA ALA A 39 12.98 -0.92 37.40
C ALA A 39 13.98 -0.21 36.49
N LYS A 40 15.02 0.39 37.06
CA LYS A 40 16.11 1.03 36.32
C LYS A 40 16.86 0.04 35.42
N GLU A 41 17.26 -1.12 35.96
CA GLU A 41 18.01 -2.13 35.18
C GLU A 41 17.11 -2.86 34.16
N LEU A 42 15.81 -3.01 34.45
CA LEU A 42 14.82 -3.54 33.49
C LEU A 42 14.34 -2.51 32.45
N GLY A 43 14.68 -1.23 32.57
CA GLY A 43 14.16 -0.17 31.68
C GLY A 43 12.65 0.09 31.83
N ARG A 44 12.07 -0.21 33.00
CA ARG A 44 10.62 -0.12 33.29
C ARG A 44 10.29 0.93 34.34
N GLN A 45 9.00 1.12 34.62
CA GLN A 45 8.52 1.92 35.76
C GLN A 45 8.36 1.04 37.01
N GLU A 46 8.54 1.64 38.20
CA GLU A 46 8.52 0.93 39.49
C GLU A 46 7.24 0.14 39.74
N VAL A 47 6.09 0.74 39.43
CA VAL A 47 4.78 0.11 39.58
C VAL A 47 4.60 -1.07 38.63
N ALA A 48 5.24 -1.04 37.45
CA ALA A 48 5.25 -2.18 36.54
C ALA A 48 6.08 -3.35 37.09
N ILE A 49 7.22 -3.08 37.77
CA ILE A 49 7.97 -4.14 38.47
C ILE A 49 7.19 -4.68 39.66
N ALA A 50 6.55 -3.82 40.46
CA ALA A 50 5.66 -4.25 41.54
C ALA A 50 4.51 -5.13 40.99
N ALA A 51 3.93 -4.79 39.84
CA ALA A 51 2.93 -5.60 39.17
C ALA A 51 3.48 -6.95 38.69
N LEU A 52 4.71 -7.04 38.16
CA LEU A 52 5.36 -8.33 37.87
C LEU A 52 5.51 -9.18 39.14
N PHE A 53 5.90 -8.55 40.26
CA PHE A 53 6.09 -9.21 41.56
C PHE A 53 4.80 -9.72 42.22
N TYR A 54 3.65 -9.13 41.90
CA TYR A 54 2.33 -9.66 42.30
C TYR A 54 1.66 -10.50 41.20
N GLY A 55 2.36 -10.74 40.07
CA GLY A 55 1.81 -11.44 38.90
C GLY A 55 0.66 -10.72 38.20
N GLN A 56 0.51 -9.41 38.42
CA GLN A 56 -0.52 -8.54 37.82
C GLN A 56 -0.09 -7.97 36.45
N ALA A 57 1.19 -8.12 36.10
CA ALA A 57 1.73 -7.85 34.77
C ALA A 57 2.41 -9.11 34.20
N MET A 58 2.46 -9.21 32.87
CA MET A 58 3.15 -10.29 32.16
C MET A 58 4.62 -9.89 31.92
N ALA A 59 5.55 -10.80 32.18
CA ALA A 59 6.97 -10.60 31.91
C ALA A 59 7.28 -10.89 30.43
N SER A 60 8.17 -10.09 29.82
CA SER A 60 8.80 -10.46 28.55
C SER A 60 9.94 -11.46 28.79
N PRO A 61 10.44 -12.17 27.75
CA PRO A 61 11.65 -12.99 27.86
C PRO A 61 12.86 -12.19 28.36
N GLU A 62 12.96 -10.91 27.98
CA GLU A 62 14.00 -9.99 28.45
C GLU A 62 13.85 -9.65 29.94
N ASP A 63 12.62 -9.40 30.43
CA ASP A 63 12.36 -9.21 31.86
C ASP A 63 12.79 -10.44 32.67
N ILE A 64 12.44 -11.63 32.17
CA ILE A 64 12.75 -12.92 32.82
C ILE A 64 14.26 -13.12 32.93
N GLN A 65 15.02 -12.82 31.88
CA GLN A 65 16.48 -12.91 31.89
C GLN A 65 17.12 -11.86 32.81
N LYS A 66 16.68 -10.59 32.75
CA LYS A 66 17.21 -9.53 33.62
C LYS A 66 16.86 -9.77 35.10
N LEU A 67 15.65 -10.23 35.41
CA LEU A 67 15.27 -10.60 36.78
C LEU A 67 16.08 -11.79 37.30
N SER A 68 16.37 -12.78 36.44
CA SER A 68 17.24 -13.93 36.75
C SER A 68 18.62 -13.46 37.21
N GLU A 69 19.25 -12.57 36.44
CA GLU A 69 20.59 -12.01 36.73
C GLU A 69 20.61 -11.12 37.98
N ILE A 70 19.67 -10.18 38.11
CA ILE A 70 19.63 -9.20 39.22
C ILE A 70 19.27 -9.88 40.55
N LEU A 71 18.30 -10.80 40.53
CA LEU A 71 17.77 -11.43 41.74
C LEU A 71 18.49 -12.73 42.10
N ASP A 72 19.32 -13.29 41.20
CA ASP A 72 20.10 -14.51 41.42
C ASP A 72 19.17 -15.73 41.60
N ILE A 73 18.27 -15.87 40.61
CA ILE A 73 17.24 -16.91 40.48
C ILE A 73 17.41 -17.56 39.10
N PRO A 74 17.56 -18.89 38.95
CA PRO A 74 17.81 -19.48 37.64
C PRO A 74 16.70 -19.17 36.61
N THR A 75 17.05 -18.69 35.41
CA THR A 75 16.11 -18.25 34.36
C THR A 75 14.97 -19.25 34.14
N LYS A 76 15.27 -20.54 34.02
CA LYS A 76 14.28 -21.63 33.85
C LYS A 76 13.21 -21.71 34.95
N THR A 77 13.54 -21.30 36.18
CA THR A 77 12.58 -21.21 37.28
C THR A 77 11.62 -20.05 37.03
N LEU A 78 12.14 -18.87 36.68
CA LEU A 78 11.33 -17.70 36.35
C LEU A 78 10.48 -17.92 35.10
N GLU A 79 11.01 -18.54 34.04
CA GLU A 79 10.24 -18.98 32.86
C GLU A 79 9.01 -19.79 33.29
N SER A 80 9.20 -20.81 34.14
CA SER A 80 8.11 -21.69 34.61
C SER A 80 7.07 -21.00 35.51
N GLN A 81 7.40 -19.84 36.10
CA GLN A 81 6.56 -19.14 37.07
C GLN A 81 6.00 -17.79 36.56
N LEU A 82 6.55 -17.24 35.47
CA LEU A 82 6.18 -15.93 34.90
C LEU A 82 5.65 -15.99 33.46
N SER A 83 5.76 -17.14 32.76
CA SER A 83 5.13 -17.33 31.43
C SER A 83 3.61 -17.54 31.48
N GLY A 84 2.97 -17.32 32.64
CA GLY A 84 1.52 -17.42 32.81
C GLY A 84 0.81 -16.10 32.50
N PHE A 85 -0.50 -16.17 32.24
CA PHE A 85 -1.34 -14.97 32.15
C PHE A 85 -1.40 -14.24 33.51
N PRO A 86 -1.36 -12.90 33.53
CA PRO A 86 -1.38 -12.14 34.78
C PRO A 86 -2.72 -12.22 35.51
N ASP A 87 -2.69 -12.21 36.84
CA ASP A 87 -3.91 -12.09 37.65
C ASP A 87 -4.51 -10.69 37.51
N ARG A 88 -5.75 -10.65 37.03
CA ARG A 88 -6.55 -9.43 36.89
C ARG A 88 -7.64 -9.40 37.96
N GLY A 89 -7.23 -9.01 39.16
CA GLY A 89 -8.13 -8.63 40.25
C GLY A 89 -8.71 -9.76 41.10
N ARG A 90 -8.21 -11.00 41.02
CA ARG A 90 -8.65 -12.10 41.91
C ARG A 90 -7.94 -12.07 43.26
N SER A 91 -6.74 -11.51 43.31
CA SER A 91 -5.94 -11.31 44.53
C SER A 91 -6.53 -10.29 45.52
N LEU A 92 -7.44 -9.41 45.09
CA LEU A 92 -8.05 -8.37 45.93
C LEU A 92 -9.49 -8.71 46.33
N GLU A 93 -9.79 -8.61 47.63
CA GLU A 93 -11.15 -8.78 48.16
C GLU A 93 -11.99 -7.52 47.95
N MET A 94 -13.29 -7.67 47.66
CA MET A 94 -14.20 -6.56 47.40
C MET A 94 -15.36 -6.54 48.42
N PRO A 95 -15.63 -5.41 49.10
CA PRO A 95 -14.83 -4.17 49.11
C PRO A 95 -13.44 -4.39 49.75
N PRO A 96 -12.42 -3.58 49.39
CA PRO A 96 -11.06 -3.73 49.92
C PRO A 96 -11.01 -3.56 51.44
N LYS A 97 -10.21 -4.41 52.11
CA LYS A 97 -9.99 -4.37 53.57
C LYS A 97 -8.65 -3.74 53.96
N ASP A 98 -7.67 -3.70 53.06
CA ASP A 98 -6.43 -2.96 53.29
C ASP A 98 -6.74 -1.45 53.39
N PRO A 99 -6.25 -0.72 54.42
CA PRO A 99 -6.58 0.68 54.61
C PRO A 99 -6.17 1.62 53.47
N LEU A 100 -5.05 1.34 52.77
CA LEU A 100 -4.57 2.18 51.67
C LEU A 100 -5.38 1.92 50.40
N ILE A 101 -5.59 0.65 50.05
CA ILE A 101 -6.42 0.28 48.88
C ILE A 101 -7.88 0.70 49.10
N TYR A 102 -8.40 0.63 50.33
CA TYR A 102 -9.73 1.13 50.65
C TYR A 102 -9.86 2.65 50.43
N ARG A 103 -8.84 3.46 50.78
CA ARG A 103 -8.86 4.91 50.47
C ARG A 103 -8.87 5.21 48.97
N LEU A 104 -8.15 4.42 48.17
CA LEU A 104 -8.21 4.55 46.69
C LEU A 104 -9.60 4.19 46.15
N TYR A 105 -10.24 3.15 46.72
CA TYR A 105 -11.61 2.75 46.38
C TYR A 105 -12.66 3.78 46.83
N GLU A 106 -12.51 4.37 48.01
CA GLU A 106 -13.34 5.46 48.55
C GLU A 106 -13.27 6.72 47.67
N ILE A 107 -12.10 7.07 47.13
CA ILE A 107 -11.96 8.16 46.14
C ILE A 107 -12.79 7.86 44.88
N VAL A 108 -12.80 6.61 44.40
CA VAL A 108 -13.61 6.21 43.24
C VAL A 108 -15.11 6.20 43.56
N GLN A 109 -15.52 5.76 44.75
CA GLN A 109 -16.93 5.83 45.19
C GLN A 109 -17.43 7.27 45.27
N ASN A 110 -16.67 8.17 45.90
CA ASN A 110 -17.10 9.54 46.16
C ASN A 110 -16.99 10.47 44.94
N TYR A 111 -15.97 10.29 44.10
CA TYR A 111 -15.66 11.22 43.00
C TYR A 111 -15.75 10.61 41.60
N GLY A 112 -16.04 9.30 41.46
CA GLY A 112 -16.06 8.60 40.17
C GLY A 112 -16.97 9.23 39.11
N TYR A 113 -18.16 9.70 39.50
CA TYR A 113 -19.06 10.41 38.57
C TYR A 113 -18.54 11.80 38.17
N ALA A 114 -17.85 12.51 39.06
CA ALA A 114 -17.22 13.79 38.75
C ALA A 114 -16.04 13.61 37.78
N TYR A 115 -15.20 12.59 38.01
CA TYR A 115 -14.16 12.21 37.05
C TYR A 115 -14.74 11.80 35.69
N LYS A 116 -15.84 11.02 35.66
CA LYS A 116 -16.51 10.68 34.38
C LYS A 116 -16.98 11.94 33.64
N ALA A 117 -17.67 12.85 34.31
CA ALA A 117 -18.16 14.09 33.69
C ALA A 117 -17.02 14.91 33.07
N VAL A 118 -15.95 15.17 33.85
CA VAL A 118 -14.80 15.97 33.40
C VAL A 118 -13.97 15.26 32.32
N LEU A 119 -13.96 13.92 32.28
CA LEU A 119 -13.37 13.17 31.17
C LEU A 119 -14.23 13.29 29.90
N ASN A 120 -15.54 13.11 30.00
CA ASN A 120 -16.45 13.23 28.86
C ASN A 120 -16.43 14.65 28.25
N GLU A 121 -16.34 15.70 29.07
CA GLU A 121 -16.16 17.09 28.60
C GLU A 121 -14.86 17.32 27.81
N LYS A 122 -13.78 16.59 28.15
CA LYS A 122 -12.44 16.81 27.58
C LYS A 122 -12.11 15.90 26.40
N PHE A 123 -12.72 14.72 26.33
CA PHE A 123 -12.36 13.67 25.38
C PHE A 123 -13.56 13.10 24.58
N GLY A 124 -14.78 13.57 24.83
CA GLY A 124 -16.00 13.00 24.27
C GLY A 124 -16.47 11.75 25.01
N ASP A 125 -17.53 11.08 24.53
CA ASP A 125 -18.01 9.87 25.18
C ASP A 125 -17.09 8.67 24.91
N GLY A 126 -16.69 7.99 25.99
CA GLY A 126 -15.69 6.95 25.96
C GLY A 126 -15.16 6.63 27.36
N ILE A 127 -14.03 5.91 27.41
CA ILE A 127 -13.36 5.49 28.64
C ILE A 127 -11.86 5.81 28.61
N MET A 128 -11.28 6.06 29.77
CA MET A 128 -9.83 5.95 29.94
C MET A 128 -9.46 4.46 29.89
N SER A 129 -8.61 4.07 28.93
CA SER A 129 -8.15 2.68 28.83
C SER A 129 -7.38 2.28 30.09
N GLY A 130 -7.87 1.28 30.82
CA GLY A 130 -7.18 0.65 31.94
C GLY A 130 -6.18 -0.44 31.53
N ILE A 131 -5.97 -0.64 30.22
CA ILE A 131 -5.01 -1.61 29.66
C ILE A 131 -3.84 -0.84 29.03
N SER A 132 -4.13 0.15 28.19
CA SER A 132 -3.12 1.05 27.61
C SER A 132 -2.96 2.32 28.47
N PHE A 133 -2.35 2.15 29.65
CA PHE A 133 -2.05 3.24 30.58
C PHE A 133 -0.65 3.13 31.20
N SER A 134 -0.14 4.28 31.66
CA SER A 134 1.00 4.38 32.57
C SER A 134 0.54 4.91 33.93
N THR A 135 1.16 4.45 35.01
CA THR A 135 0.91 4.94 36.37
C THR A 135 2.22 5.27 37.07
N LYS A 136 2.25 6.40 37.77
CA LYS A 136 3.40 6.84 38.57
C LYS A 136 2.92 7.23 39.97
N VAL A 137 3.62 6.75 40.99
CA VAL A 137 3.47 7.20 42.37
C VAL A 137 4.70 8.03 42.72
N GLU A 138 4.49 9.23 43.24
CA GLU A 138 5.54 10.18 43.56
C GLU A 138 5.32 10.73 44.98
N LYS A 139 6.42 11.12 45.63
CA LYS A 139 6.37 11.94 46.83
C LYS A 139 6.53 13.40 46.43
N GLU A 140 5.53 14.22 46.71
CA GLU A 140 5.60 15.67 46.57
C GLU A 140 5.70 16.28 47.98
N THR A 141 6.54 17.31 48.16
CA THR A 141 6.75 17.93 49.49
C THR A 141 6.62 19.45 49.35
N ASP A 142 5.72 20.06 50.13
CA ASP A 142 5.50 21.51 50.19
C ASP A 142 5.61 22.03 51.64
N GLU A 143 5.28 23.31 51.86
CA GLU A 143 5.30 23.95 53.19
C GLU A 143 4.32 23.31 54.20
N LYS A 144 3.38 22.48 53.75
CA LYS A 144 2.36 21.80 54.58
C LYS A 144 2.72 20.34 54.85
N GLY A 145 3.72 19.79 54.17
CA GLY A 145 4.29 18.48 54.44
C GLY A 145 4.41 17.59 53.21
N ASP A 146 4.26 16.29 53.44
CA ASP A 146 4.49 15.22 52.47
C ASP A 146 3.18 14.70 51.87
N TRP A 147 3.10 14.72 50.54
CA TRP A 147 1.93 14.32 49.75
C TRP A 147 2.24 13.09 48.88
N ALA A 148 1.30 12.15 48.84
CA ALA A 148 1.35 11.02 47.91
C ALA A 148 0.65 11.39 46.60
N LYS A 149 1.43 11.60 45.54
CA LYS A 149 0.93 11.98 44.21
C LYS A 149 0.81 10.74 43.34
N ILE A 150 -0.41 10.42 42.91
CA ILE A 150 -0.67 9.29 42.00
C ILE A 150 -1.12 9.84 40.65
N THR A 151 -0.30 9.65 39.62
CA THR A 151 -0.61 10.04 38.24
C THR A 151 -1.08 8.82 37.47
N LEU A 152 -2.38 8.77 37.14
CA LEU A 152 -2.95 7.79 36.21
C LEU A 152 -3.09 8.41 34.82
N ARG A 153 -2.47 7.81 33.80
CA ARG A 153 -2.47 8.31 32.42
C ARG A 153 -2.79 7.18 31.44
N GLY A 154 -4.08 6.93 31.19
CA GLY A 154 -4.55 6.05 30.11
C GLY A 154 -4.85 6.82 28.82
N LYS A 155 -4.78 6.14 27.68
CA LYS A 155 -5.30 6.69 26.41
C LYS A 155 -6.83 6.64 26.43
N CYS A 156 -7.51 7.70 25.96
CA CYS A 156 -8.95 7.64 25.77
C CYS A 156 -9.28 6.75 24.55
N VAL A 157 -10.29 5.89 24.72
CA VAL A 157 -10.86 5.02 23.69
C VAL A 157 -12.40 5.09 23.77
N PRO A 158 -13.14 4.92 22.67
CA PRO A 158 -14.59 4.76 22.73
C PRO A 158 -14.98 3.60 23.66
N SER A 159 -16.16 3.69 24.27
CA SER A 159 -16.73 2.63 25.09
C SER A 159 -16.85 1.31 24.30
N PRO A 160 -16.76 0.13 24.94
CA PRO A 160 -17.04 -1.13 24.26
C PRO A 160 -18.44 -1.13 23.65
N THR A 161 -18.59 -1.71 22.46
CA THR A 161 -19.86 -1.80 21.72
C THR A 161 -20.20 -3.26 21.42
N ILE A 162 -21.40 -3.54 20.93
CA ILE A 162 -21.88 -4.90 20.65
C ILE A 162 -21.94 -5.15 19.14
N LEU A 163 -21.55 -6.35 18.73
CA LEU A 163 -21.69 -6.83 17.35
C LEU A 163 -23.16 -7.14 17.08
N GLU A 164 -23.88 -6.15 16.55
CA GLU A 164 -25.32 -6.23 16.25
C GLU A 164 -25.59 -7.16 15.06
N GLN A 165 -24.74 -7.12 14.03
CA GLN A 165 -24.89 -7.97 12.84
C GLN A 165 -23.54 -8.35 12.25
N ILE A 166 -23.42 -9.61 11.83
CA ILE A 166 -22.38 -10.06 10.92
C ILE A 166 -23.00 -10.19 9.52
N ARG A 167 -22.32 -9.72 8.49
CA ARG A 167 -22.84 -9.67 7.12
C ARG A 167 -21.83 -10.20 6.10
N THR A 168 -22.31 -10.99 5.14
CA THR A 168 -21.52 -11.53 4.03
C THR A 168 -22.32 -11.55 2.72
N SER A 169 -21.62 -11.76 1.61
CA SER A 169 -22.13 -11.77 0.25
C SER A 169 -21.45 -12.84 -0.60
N LYS A 170 -22.13 -13.24 -1.67
CA LYS A 170 -21.51 -13.88 -2.83
C LYS A 170 -21.43 -12.88 -3.97
N LEU A 171 -20.44 -13.00 -4.86
CA LEU A 171 -20.32 -12.08 -6.00
C LEU A 171 -21.57 -12.16 -6.89
N ARG A 172 -22.17 -10.99 -7.16
CA ARG A 172 -23.37 -10.84 -8.01
C ARG A 172 -23.16 -9.71 -9.03
N PRO A 173 -23.88 -9.72 -10.18
CA PRO A 173 -23.88 -8.60 -11.11
C PRO A 173 -24.38 -7.30 -10.45
N LEU A 174 -23.64 -6.22 -10.66
CA LEU A 174 -23.95 -4.84 -10.29
C LEU A 174 -23.71 -3.98 -11.54
N GLY A 175 -24.78 -3.71 -12.30
CA GLY A 175 -24.64 -3.12 -13.63
C GLY A 175 -23.82 -4.04 -14.54
N THR A 176 -22.67 -3.56 -15.01
CA THR A 176 -21.77 -4.29 -15.93
C THR A 176 -20.60 -4.99 -15.25
N VAL A 177 -20.53 -5.03 -13.92
CA VAL A 177 -19.41 -5.63 -13.16
C VAL A 177 -19.92 -6.61 -12.09
N LEU A 178 -19.05 -7.47 -11.56
CA LEU A 178 -19.37 -8.28 -10.37
C LEU A 178 -19.07 -7.51 -9.07
N SER A 179 -19.83 -7.78 -8.02
CA SER A 179 -19.67 -7.15 -6.71
C SER A 179 -20.20 -7.99 -5.56
N GLY A 180 -19.52 -7.90 -4.41
CA GLY A 180 -19.97 -8.36 -3.09
C GLY A 180 -20.32 -7.19 -2.15
N ILE A 181 -20.81 -6.06 -2.69
CA ILE A 181 -21.13 -4.87 -1.89
C ILE A 181 -22.48 -4.98 -1.16
N ASP A 182 -23.42 -5.77 -1.67
CA ASP A 182 -24.76 -5.94 -1.07
C ASP A 182 -24.76 -7.06 -0.03
N LYS A 183 -24.10 -6.83 1.12
CA LYS A 183 -23.88 -7.86 2.14
C LYS A 183 -25.16 -8.12 2.94
N GLN A 184 -25.52 -9.39 3.11
CA GLN A 184 -26.73 -9.85 3.80
C GLN A 184 -26.40 -10.30 5.22
N VAL A 185 -27.37 -10.16 6.15
CA VAL A 185 -27.24 -10.62 7.54
C VAL A 185 -26.98 -12.13 7.58
N ARG A 186 -26.08 -12.55 8.48
CA ARG A 186 -25.81 -13.96 8.80
C ARG A 186 -26.06 -14.20 10.28
N SER A 187 -26.81 -15.25 10.57
CA SER A 187 -27.16 -15.68 11.92
C SER A 187 -26.32 -16.90 12.32
N GLY A 188 -26.00 -17.02 13.62
CA GLY A 188 -25.18 -18.11 14.15
C GLY A 188 -23.68 -17.75 14.22
N LYS A 189 -22.82 -18.77 14.32
CA LYS A 189 -21.37 -18.60 14.43
C LYS A 189 -20.70 -18.57 13.05
N LEU A 190 -19.82 -17.61 12.83
CA LEU A 190 -18.97 -17.51 11.64
C LEU A 190 -17.49 -17.49 12.01
N TYR A 191 -16.64 -18.05 11.14
CA TYR A 191 -15.20 -18.06 11.34
C TYR A 191 -14.54 -16.84 10.69
N VAL A 192 -13.73 -16.13 11.47
CA VAL A 192 -12.83 -15.06 11.02
C VAL A 192 -11.45 -15.66 10.79
N SER A 193 -11.07 -15.77 9.51
CA SER A 193 -9.74 -16.18 9.08
C SER A 193 -8.84 -14.97 8.80
N LEU A 194 -7.53 -15.18 8.62
CA LEU A 194 -6.56 -14.15 8.22
C LEU A 194 -6.92 -13.39 6.93
N LEU A 195 -7.84 -13.91 6.11
CA LEU A 195 -8.33 -13.28 4.88
C LEU A 195 -9.78 -12.76 4.98
N GLY A 196 -10.44 -12.94 6.13
CA GLY A 196 -11.81 -12.47 6.38
C GLY A 196 -12.79 -13.58 6.78
N LEU A 197 -14.08 -13.29 6.65
CA LEU A 197 -15.17 -14.22 6.99
C LEU A 197 -15.28 -15.36 5.97
N SER A 198 -15.36 -16.60 6.47
CA SER A 198 -15.36 -17.82 5.64
C SER A 198 -16.49 -17.95 4.60
N GLU A 199 -17.59 -17.22 4.76
CA GLU A 199 -18.71 -17.20 3.80
C GLU A 199 -18.70 -16.03 2.81
N ASP A 200 -17.81 -15.05 2.98
CA ASP A 200 -17.82 -13.80 2.22
C ASP A 200 -16.94 -13.83 0.97
N GLU A 201 -17.36 -13.10 -0.06
CA GLU A 201 -16.62 -12.94 -1.30
C GLU A 201 -16.41 -11.47 -1.64
N HIS A 202 -15.23 -11.17 -2.17
CA HIS A 202 -14.80 -9.85 -2.56
C HIS A 202 -14.19 -9.89 -3.96
N ASP A 203 -14.26 -8.74 -4.64
CA ASP A 203 -13.48 -8.50 -5.86
C ASP A 203 -12.01 -8.28 -5.48
N LEU A 204 -11.21 -9.34 -5.59
CA LEU A 204 -9.80 -9.40 -5.18
C LEU A 204 -8.87 -8.46 -5.97
N THR A 205 -9.35 -7.81 -7.04
CA THR A 205 -8.59 -6.74 -7.72
C THR A 205 -8.50 -5.48 -6.87
N PHE A 206 -9.43 -5.26 -5.92
CA PHE A 206 -9.49 -4.02 -5.11
C PHE A 206 -9.85 -4.23 -3.63
N HIS A 207 -10.40 -5.38 -3.24
CA HIS A 207 -10.98 -5.64 -1.93
C HIS A 207 -10.55 -7.01 -1.38
N GLY A 208 -10.49 -7.17 -0.05
CA GLY A 208 -9.93 -8.37 0.58
C GLY A 208 -8.39 -8.36 0.62
N GLY A 209 -7.81 -9.50 0.98
CA GLY A 209 -6.41 -9.59 1.44
C GLY A 209 -6.29 -9.31 2.95
N VAL A 210 -5.13 -9.61 3.54
CA VAL A 210 -4.90 -9.57 5.00
C VAL A 210 -5.33 -8.23 5.61
N ASP A 211 -4.98 -7.12 4.96
CA ASP A 211 -5.28 -5.78 5.44
C ASP A 211 -6.75 -5.34 5.27
N LYS A 212 -7.57 -6.09 4.53
CA LYS A 212 -8.98 -5.76 4.27
C LYS A 212 -9.92 -6.89 4.65
N ALA A 213 -9.50 -7.73 5.62
CA ALA A 213 -10.17 -8.96 6.01
C ALA A 213 -11.58 -8.74 6.60
N ILE A 214 -11.78 -7.67 7.38
CA ILE A 214 -13.09 -7.28 7.94
C ILE A 214 -13.32 -5.80 7.66
N HIS A 215 -14.46 -5.44 7.06
CA HIS A 215 -14.91 -4.06 6.90
C HIS A 215 -15.96 -3.70 7.98
N GLN A 216 -15.82 -2.54 8.63
CA GLN A 216 -16.85 -1.97 9.51
C GLN A 216 -17.26 -0.57 9.02
N TYR A 217 -18.56 -0.29 9.11
CA TYR A 217 -19.16 1.01 8.82
C TYR A 217 -20.01 1.43 10.02
N CYS A 218 -20.00 2.71 10.37
CA CYS A 218 -20.79 3.20 11.51
C CYS A 218 -22.29 3.18 11.16
N SER A 219 -23.10 2.47 11.96
CA SER A 219 -24.55 2.35 11.73
C SER A 219 -25.26 3.71 11.77
N SER A 220 -24.84 4.63 12.66
CA SER A 220 -25.42 5.97 12.76
C SER A 220 -25.30 6.82 11.47
N HIS A 221 -24.33 6.55 10.59
CA HIS A 221 -24.20 7.28 9.31
C HIS A 221 -25.35 7.02 8.33
N TYR A 222 -26.11 5.93 8.48
CA TYR A 222 -27.21 5.64 7.55
C TYR A 222 -28.33 6.70 7.60
N SER A 223 -28.67 7.20 8.78
CA SER A 223 -29.65 8.30 8.96
C SER A 223 -29.22 9.58 8.22
N PHE A 224 -27.97 10.01 8.42
CA PHE A 224 -27.38 11.16 7.72
C PHE A 224 -27.48 11.06 6.19
N TRP A 225 -27.30 9.86 5.62
CA TRP A 225 -27.46 9.67 4.17
C TRP A 225 -28.93 9.63 3.72
N GLN A 226 -29.84 9.11 4.54
CA GLN A 226 -31.28 9.18 4.29
C GLN A 226 -31.76 10.64 4.27
N ASP A 227 -31.32 11.45 5.24
CA ASP A 227 -31.64 12.89 5.33
C ASP A 227 -31.06 13.70 4.14
N LEU A 228 -29.85 13.35 3.69
CA LEU A 228 -29.20 14.00 2.54
C LEU A 228 -29.80 13.59 1.18
N PHE A 229 -30.46 12.43 1.11
CA PHE A 229 -31.08 11.87 -0.10
C PHE A 229 -32.51 11.36 0.17
N PRO A 230 -33.46 12.24 0.52
CA PRO A 230 -34.78 11.86 1.05
C PRO A 230 -35.78 11.34 -0.02
N SER A 231 -35.34 11.12 -1.26
CA SER A 231 -36.19 10.49 -2.28
C SER A 231 -36.36 9.02 -1.95
N THR A 232 -37.62 8.56 -1.88
CA THR A 232 -38.01 7.26 -1.32
C THR A 232 -37.20 6.08 -1.88
N GLU A 233 -37.00 6.01 -3.20
CA GLU A 233 -36.27 4.92 -3.87
C GLU A 233 -34.76 4.89 -3.61
N ILE A 234 -34.16 6.02 -3.21
CA ILE A 234 -32.73 6.12 -2.84
C ILE A 234 -32.58 5.95 -1.33
N CYS A 235 -33.43 6.61 -0.55
CA CYS A 235 -33.50 6.51 0.91
C CYS A 235 -33.58 5.04 1.38
N THR A 236 -34.42 4.20 0.75
CA THR A 236 -34.54 2.76 1.09
C THR A 236 -33.29 1.93 0.83
N ARG A 237 -32.29 2.47 0.12
CA ARG A 237 -31.00 1.78 -0.14
C ARG A 237 -29.98 2.02 0.97
N PHE A 238 -30.13 3.09 1.75
CA PHE A 238 -29.29 3.43 2.90
C PHE A 238 -29.69 2.61 4.13
N VAL A 239 -29.35 1.32 4.09
CA VAL A 239 -29.55 0.34 5.16
C VAL A 239 -28.27 -0.46 5.42
N PRO A 240 -28.07 -1.02 6.63
CA PRO A 240 -26.92 -1.86 6.94
C PRO A 240 -26.63 -2.93 5.88
N GLY A 241 -25.35 -3.14 5.61
CA GLY A 241 -24.82 -3.88 4.46
C GLY A 241 -24.73 -3.07 3.16
N GLY A 242 -25.21 -1.82 3.12
CA GLY A 242 -25.26 -0.99 1.92
C GLY A 242 -23.89 -0.46 1.45
N PHE A 243 -22.94 -0.27 2.37
CA PHE A 243 -21.55 0.11 2.05
C PHE A 243 -20.63 -1.11 1.88
N GLY A 244 -21.17 -2.32 2.01
CA GLY A 244 -20.43 -3.58 1.95
C GLY A 244 -19.64 -3.88 3.22
N GLU A 245 -20.15 -3.45 4.38
CA GLU A 245 -19.59 -3.76 5.70
C GLU A 245 -19.95 -5.16 6.17
N ASN A 246 -19.00 -5.77 6.89
CA ASN A 246 -19.13 -7.07 7.52
C ASN A 246 -19.68 -6.95 8.93
N PHE A 247 -19.23 -5.94 9.68
CA PHE A 247 -19.68 -5.68 11.05
C PHE A 247 -20.59 -4.46 11.09
N VAL A 248 -21.72 -4.62 11.77
CA VAL A 248 -22.62 -3.53 12.17
C VAL A 248 -22.56 -3.44 13.69
N ALA A 249 -22.20 -2.25 14.20
CA ALA A 249 -22.17 -1.89 15.61
C ALA A 249 -22.15 -0.37 15.74
N ASP A 250 -22.91 0.20 16.68
CA ASP A 250 -22.99 1.64 16.91
C ASP A 250 -21.89 2.18 17.87
N GLY A 251 -21.82 3.51 18.04
CA GLY A 251 -20.95 4.23 18.97
C GLY A 251 -19.50 4.42 18.47
N TRP A 252 -19.03 3.58 17.55
CA TRP A 252 -17.71 3.68 16.93
C TRP A 252 -17.80 4.32 15.55
N ASN A 253 -16.94 5.29 15.26
CA ASN A 253 -16.88 6.01 14.00
C ASN A 253 -15.46 6.53 13.70
N GLU A 254 -15.27 7.11 12.51
CA GLU A 254 -13.98 7.53 11.99
C GLU A 254 -13.27 8.60 12.83
N THR A 255 -13.98 9.34 13.70
CA THR A 255 -13.37 10.34 14.59
C THR A 255 -12.84 9.73 15.88
N ASN A 256 -13.43 8.62 16.37
CA ASN A 256 -13.06 8.00 17.64
C ASN A 256 -12.34 6.65 17.50
N VAL A 257 -12.25 6.06 16.30
CA VAL A 257 -11.40 4.90 15.94
C VAL A 257 -10.11 5.38 15.27
N CYS A 258 -8.97 4.77 15.64
CA CYS A 258 -7.63 5.10 15.19
C CYS A 258 -6.92 3.92 14.49
N ILE A 259 -5.96 4.26 13.64
CA ILE A 259 -5.07 3.29 12.99
C ILE A 259 -4.24 2.53 14.04
N GLY A 260 -4.06 1.22 13.87
CA GLY A 260 -3.40 0.38 14.87
C GLY A 260 -4.09 0.35 16.25
N ASP A 261 -5.41 0.58 16.29
CA ASP A 261 -6.23 0.10 17.40
C ASP A 261 -6.38 -1.42 17.32
N LEU A 262 -6.01 -2.10 18.41
CA LEU A 262 -6.14 -3.53 18.59
C LEU A 262 -7.48 -3.82 19.27
N VAL A 263 -8.36 -4.53 18.58
CA VAL A 263 -9.75 -4.76 18.95
C VAL A 263 -9.99 -6.25 19.19
N ARG A 264 -10.38 -6.60 20.42
CA ARG A 264 -10.94 -7.92 20.70
C ARG A 264 -12.41 -7.94 20.28
N VAL A 265 -12.83 -9.01 19.62
CA VAL A 265 -14.24 -9.38 19.44
C VAL A 265 -14.47 -10.67 20.22
N GLY A 266 -15.35 -10.69 21.21
CA GLY A 266 -15.54 -11.89 22.05
C GLY A 266 -16.72 -11.80 23.01
N HIS A 267 -16.86 -12.76 23.91
CA HIS A 267 -17.94 -12.72 24.91
C HIS A 267 -17.84 -11.47 25.81
N PRO A 268 -18.94 -10.75 26.11
CA PRO A 268 -18.91 -9.52 26.91
C PRO A 268 -18.18 -9.68 28.25
N GLY A 269 -17.26 -8.76 28.55
CA GLY A 269 -16.42 -8.83 29.75
C GLY A 269 -15.32 -9.91 29.75
N SER A 270 -15.18 -10.71 28.69
CA SER A 270 -14.12 -11.72 28.58
C SER A 270 -12.77 -11.11 28.21
N ASP A 271 -11.71 -11.62 28.84
CA ASP A 271 -10.32 -11.37 28.41
C ASP A 271 -9.78 -12.43 27.43
N LEU A 272 -10.53 -13.51 27.20
CA LEU A 272 -10.16 -14.58 26.27
C LEU A 272 -10.38 -14.18 24.81
N THR A 273 -9.61 -14.81 23.94
CA THR A 273 -9.59 -14.62 22.49
C THR A 273 -9.23 -15.97 21.83
N GLY A 274 -9.28 -16.03 20.51
CA GLY A 274 -8.95 -17.21 19.72
C GLY A 274 -9.98 -18.34 19.76
N GLY A 275 -10.02 -19.12 18.67
CA GLY A 275 -10.80 -20.36 18.61
C GLY A 275 -12.29 -20.13 18.87
N LEU A 276 -12.86 -20.71 19.92
CA LEU A 276 -14.29 -20.56 20.25
C LEU A 276 -14.64 -19.32 21.08
N ASN A 277 -13.65 -18.55 21.54
CA ASN A 277 -13.86 -17.42 22.46
C ASN A 277 -14.15 -16.08 21.77
N GLY A 278 -13.76 -15.96 20.51
CA GLY A 278 -13.70 -14.70 19.77
C GLY A 278 -12.48 -14.63 18.85
N CYS A 279 -12.14 -13.44 18.36
CA CYS A 279 -10.97 -13.17 17.53
C CYS A 279 -10.31 -11.82 17.89
N LEU A 280 -9.10 -11.59 17.37
CA LEU A 280 -8.34 -10.36 17.58
C LEU A 280 -8.08 -9.65 16.24
N LEU A 281 -8.42 -8.36 16.19
CA LEU A 281 -8.40 -7.51 15.01
C LEU A 281 -7.50 -6.30 15.23
N GLU A 282 -6.94 -5.73 14.16
CA GLU A 282 -6.13 -4.50 14.19
C GLU A 282 -6.58 -3.57 13.06
N VAL A 283 -6.93 -2.32 13.38
CA VAL A 283 -7.37 -1.32 12.40
C VAL A 283 -6.22 -1.01 11.43
N SER A 284 -6.43 -1.32 10.14
CA SER A 284 -5.37 -1.44 9.13
C SER A 284 -5.39 -0.33 8.08
N LEU A 285 -6.56 0.15 7.65
CA LEU A 285 -6.68 1.31 6.75
C LEU A 285 -8.09 1.92 6.72
N PRO A 286 -8.23 3.23 6.36
CA PRO A 286 -9.50 3.83 5.95
C PRO A 286 -10.11 3.12 4.73
N ARG A 287 -11.43 2.98 4.68
CA ARG A 287 -12.12 2.38 3.52
C ARG A 287 -12.07 3.32 2.30
N GLN A 288 -11.29 2.97 1.28
CA GLN A 288 -11.22 3.76 0.03
C GLN A 288 -12.50 3.61 -0.83
N PRO A 289 -13.30 4.68 -1.06
CA PRO A 289 -14.53 4.60 -1.84
C PRO A 289 -14.27 4.25 -3.31
N CYS A 290 -15.19 3.52 -3.96
CA CYS A 290 -15.06 3.13 -5.37
C CYS A 290 -16.40 3.26 -6.12
N PHE A 291 -16.35 3.33 -7.46
CA PHE A 291 -17.51 3.56 -8.34
C PHE A 291 -18.71 2.60 -8.10
N LYS A 292 -18.47 1.42 -7.53
CA LYS A 292 -19.52 0.45 -7.15
C LYS A 292 -20.53 1.04 -6.16
N LEU A 293 -20.13 2.02 -5.34
CA LEU A 293 -21.05 2.79 -4.49
C LEU A 293 -22.02 3.66 -5.31
N ASN A 294 -21.54 4.35 -6.35
CA ASN A 294 -22.39 5.16 -7.24
C ASN A 294 -23.50 4.29 -7.85
N GLN A 295 -23.12 3.09 -8.33
CA GLN A 295 -24.05 2.11 -8.90
C GLN A 295 -25.04 1.55 -7.86
N ARG A 296 -24.58 1.18 -6.66
CA ARG A 296 -25.43 0.67 -5.59
C ARG A 296 -26.53 1.66 -5.20
N PHE A 297 -26.15 2.90 -4.89
CA PHE A 297 -27.10 3.90 -4.41
C PHE A 297 -27.86 4.62 -5.54
N GLY A 298 -27.41 4.51 -6.79
CA GLY A 298 -28.02 5.20 -7.95
C GLY A 298 -27.67 6.69 -8.01
N ILE A 299 -26.63 7.10 -7.29
CA ILE A 299 -26.24 8.51 -7.11
C ILE A 299 -24.93 8.77 -7.86
N LYS A 300 -24.92 9.72 -8.80
CA LYS A 300 -23.70 10.18 -9.47
C LYS A 300 -22.73 10.77 -8.45
N ASN A 301 -21.43 10.50 -8.62
CA ASN A 301 -20.34 11.08 -7.81
C ASN A 301 -20.54 10.92 -6.28
N PHE A 302 -21.13 9.80 -5.85
CA PHE A 302 -21.38 9.51 -4.44
C PHE A 302 -20.14 9.02 -3.68
N ALA A 303 -19.29 8.18 -4.31
CA ALA A 303 -18.04 7.72 -3.73
C ALA A 303 -17.08 8.87 -3.32
N PRO A 304 -16.97 9.98 -4.09
CA PRO A 304 -16.31 11.20 -3.61
C PRO A 304 -16.97 11.83 -2.37
N ARG A 305 -18.31 11.86 -2.28
CA ARG A 305 -19.01 12.43 -1.12
C ARG A 305 -18.72 11.68 0.18
N THR A 306 -18.58 10.36 0.16
CA THR A 306 -18.31 9.60 1.40
C THR A 306 -16.96 9.98 2.02
N HIS A 307 -15.93 10.26 1.23
CA HIS A 307 -14.65 10.79 1.75
C HIS A 307 -14.69 12.30 2.05
N GLN A 308 -15.58 13.07 1.42
CA GLN A 308 -15.78 14.50 1.74
C GLN A 308 -16.39 14.66 3.13
N GLU A 309 -17.36 13.84 3.49
CA GLU A 309 -18.00 13.80 4.82
C GLU A 309 -17.19 13.00 5.87
N ALA A 310 -16.09 12.35 5.45
CA ALA A 310 -15.31 11.39 6.26
C ALA A 310 -16.15 10.22 6.84
N LYS A 311 -17.14 9.76 6.08
CA LYS A 311 -18.09 8.68 6.39
C LYS A 311 -17.89 7.51 5.43
N THR A 312 -16.74 6.84 5.49
CA THR A 312 -16.35 5.76 4.57
C THR A 312 -16.31 4.38 5.23
N GLY A 313 -16.15 4.29 6.55
CA GLY A 313 -15.79 3.06 7.26
C GLY A 313 -14.27 2.81 7.31
N TRP A 314 -13.90 1.67 7.89
CA TRP A 314 -12.50 1.24 8.00
C TRP A 314 -12.37 -0.28 7.92
N TYR A 315 -11.17 -0.73 7.57
CA TYR A 315 -10.84 -2.15 7.59
C TYR A 315 -10.07 -2.53 8.85
N TYR A 316 -10.16 -3.81 9.19
CA TYR A 316 -9.24 -4.50 10.08
C TYR A 316 -8.45 -5.57 9.32
N ARG A 317 -7.20 -5.78 9.74
CA ARG A 317 -6.53 -7.07 9.60
C ARG A 317 -6.81 -7.97 10.80
N VAL A 318 -6.71 -9.27 10.61
CA VAL A 318 -6.86 -10.26 11.68
C VAL A 318 -5.49 -10.59 12.26
N LYS A 319 -5.37 -10.53 13.58
CA LYS A 319 -4.14 -10.86 14.35
C LYS A 319 -4.26 -12.24 15.03
N GLU A 320 -5.48 -12.69 15.31
CA GLU A 320 -5.79 -14.01 15.84
C GLU A 320 -7.14 -14.49 15.30
N GLU A 321 -7.17 -15.67 14.69
CA GLU A 321 -8.39 -16.24 14.09
C GLU A 321 -9.37 -16.79 15.14
N GLY A 322 -10.66 -16.81 14.80
CA GLY A 322 -11.65 -17.45 15.66
C GLY A 322 -13.11 -17.30 15.24
N TRP A 323 -13.98 -17.90 16.03
CA TRP A 323 -15.43 -17.94 15.84
C TRP A 323 -16.10 -16.76 16.54
N ILE A 324 -16.85 -15.98 15.78
CA ILE A 324 -17.66 -14.86 16.27
C ILE A 324 -19.16 -15.12 16.07
N GLN A 325 -19.99 -14.37 16.77
CA GLN A 325 -21.45 -14.35 16.62
C GLN A 325 -22.01 -12.98 17.03
N GLU A 326 -23.25 -12.72 16.64
CA GLU A 326 -24.07 -11.62 17.18
C GLU A 326 -24.08 -11.64 18.72
N GLY A 327 -24.10 -10.44 19.32
CA GLY A 327 -24.08 -10.26 20.79
C GLY A 327 -22.69 -10.37 21.43
N MET A 328 -21.63 -10.60 20.67
CA MET A 328 -20.26 -10.42 21.14
C MET A 328 -19.89 -8.94 21.29
N GLU A 329 -19.02 -8.63 22.25
CA GLU A 329 -18.50 -7.29 22.51
C GLU A 329 -17.27 -7.00 21.64
N LEU A 330 -17.23 -5.82 21.02
CA LEU A 330 -16.04 -5.21 20.44
C LEU A 330 -15.41 -4.28 21.48
N ARG A 331 -14.13 -4.52 21.81
CA ARG A 331 -13.37 -3.74 22.80
C ARG A 331 -11.99 -3.39 22.27
N ILE A 332 -11.65 -2.10 22.25
CA ILE A 332 -10.27 -1.65 22.01
C ILE A 332 -9.44 -2.01 23.27
N ILE A 333 -8.51 -2.96 23.12
CA ILE A 333 -7.63 -3.40 24.22
C ILE A 333 -6.29 -2.66 24.21
N GLN A 334 -5.84 -2.19 23.03
CA GLN A 334 -4.65 -1.35 22.88
C GLN A 334 -4.89 -0.31 21.79
N ARG A 335 -4.45 0.93 22.03
CA ARG A 335 -4.45 2.02 21.05
C ARG A 335 -3.02 2.45 20.80
N SER A 336 -2.43 2.07 19.68
CA SER A 336 -1.03 2.41 19.40
C SER A 336 -0.88 3.90 19.04
N TYR A 337 -1.65 4.39 18.06
CA TYR A 337 -1.48 5.70 17.42
C TYR A 337 -2.64 6.69 17.70
N PRO A 338 -2.77 7.25 18.92
CA PRO A 338 -3.94 8.04 19.32
C PRO A 338 -4.16 9.35 18.56
N GLY A 339 -3.14 9.89 17.88
CA GLY A 339 -3.27 11.10 17.05
C GLY A 339 -3.84 10.83 15.64
N TRP A 340 -3.94 9.56 15.23
CA TRP A 340 -4.27 9.17 13.86
C TRP A 340 -5.62 8.43 13.80
N SER A 341 -6.69 9.19 14.05
CA SER A 341 -8.06 8.72 13.78
C SER A 341 -8.29 8.52 12.28
N ILE A 342 -9.25 7.67 11.90
CA ILE A 342 -9.57 7.39 10.50
C ILE A 342 -9.99 8.67 9.76
N ALA A 343 -10.70 9.59 10.42
CA ALA A 343 -11.04 10.91 9.90
C ALA A 343 -9.79 11.81 9.71
N GLN A 344 -8.83 11.75 10.62
CA GLN A 344 -7.56 12.46 10.50
C GLN A 344 -6.70 11.90 9.35
N LEU A 345 -6.74 10.58 9.09
CA LEU A 345 -6.13 10.01 7.89
C LEU A 345 -6.80 10.53 6.61
N HIS A 346 -8.13 10.57 6.55
CA HIS A 346 -8.85 11.12 5.38
C HIS A 346 -8.46 12.57 5.06
N GLN A 347 -8.15 13.39 6.07
CA GLN A 347 -7.66 14.76 5.88
C GLN A 347 -6.40 14.79 4.99
N TYR A 348 -5.41 13.94 5.25
CA TYR A 348 -4.16 13.92 4.49
C TYR A 348 -4.21 13.04 3.24
N VAL A 349 -5.04 11.99 3.20
CA VAL A 349 -5.28 11.23 1.97
C VAL A 349 -5.99 12.11 0.93
N HIS A 350 -7.07 12.81 1.29
CA HIS A 350 -7.95 13.44 0.29
C HIS A 350 -7.87 14.97 0.20
N ARG A 351 -7.46 15.68 1.26
CA ARG A 351 -7.51 17.17 1.32
C ARG A 351 -6.12 17.81 1.34
N ASP A 352 -5.36 17.73 2.44
CA ASP A 352 -3.98 18.22 2.52
C ASP A 352 -3.00 17.19 1.96
N LYS A 353 -2.66 17.35 0.68
CA LYS A 353 -1.75 16.48 -0.06
C LYS A 353 -0.31 17.00 -0.08
N THR A 354 -0.02 18.01 0.74
CA THR A 354 1.16 18.89 0.64
C THR A 354 2.04 18.90 1.88
N ASN A 355 1.51 18.55 3.06
CA ASN A 355 2.27 18.54 4.31
C ASN A 355 3.30 17.39 4.37
N ILE A 356 4.53 17.69 3.95
CA ILE A 356 5.67 16.75 3.91
C ILE A 356 6.03 16.20 5.30
N GLY A 357 5.83 16.98 6.37
CA GLY A 357 6.08 16.53 7.75
C GLY A 357 5.14 15.39 8.12
N VAL A 358 3.83 15.66 8.03
CA VAL A 358 2.79 14.65 8.27
C VAL A 358 2.92 13.44 7.35
N MET A 359 3.22 13.63 6.06
CA MET A 359 3.40 12.47 5.16
C MET A 359 4.55 11.55 5.59
N LYS A 360 5.62 12.08 6.20
CA LYS A 360 6.69 11.24 6.78
C LYS A 360 6.24 10.52 8.06
N GLU A 361 5.53 11.22 8.95
CA GLU A 361 4.97 10.62 10.17
C GLU A 361 3.99 9.49 9.85
N LEU A 362 3.15 9.66 8.83
CA LEU A 362 2.21 8.64 8.35
C LEU A 362 2.94 7.43 7.75
N VAL A 363 3.96 7.63 6.92
CA VAL A 363 4.76 6.51 6.37
C VAL A 363 5.52 5.75 7.46
N ALA A 364 5.84 6.37 8.60
CA ALA A 364 6.42 5.72 9.76
C ALA A 364 5.43 4.85 10.58
N ILE A 365 4.12 4.88 10.27
CA ILE A 365 3.14 4.01 10.94
C ILE A 365 3.30 2.57 10.40
N GLU A 366 3.65 1.64 11.29
CA GLU A 366 3.80 0.22 10.98
C GLU A 366 2.43 -0.45 10.74
N ALA A 367 1.45 -0.16 11.59
CA ALA A 367 0.13 -0.78 11.51
C ALA A 367 -0.69 -0.37 10.27
N MET A 368 -0.30 0.68 9.54
CA MET A 368 -1.03 1.15 8.36
C MET A 368 -0.70 0.29 7.13
N GLY A 369 -1.73 -0.28 6.52
CA GLY A 369 -1.63 -1.16 5.35
C GLY A 369 -1.20 -0.44 4.07
N ASP A 370 -0.54 -1.20 3.19
CA ASP A 370 0.26 -0.65 2.08
C ASP A 370 -0.54 0.26 1.14
N GLU A 371 -1.79 -0.09 0.78
CA GLU A 371 -2.65 0.75 -0.07
C GLU A 371 -2.78 2.21 0.42
N CYS A 372 -2.84 2.43 1.75
CA CYS A 372 -2.93 3.77 2.31
C CYS A 372 -1.56 4.42 2.49
N LYS A 373 -0.51 3.61 2.60
CA LYS A 373 0.89 4.01 2.82
C LYS A 373 1.54 4.47 1.52
N ASP A 374 1.35 3.71 0.45
CA ASP A 374 1.86 3.98 -0.90
C ASP A 374 1.40 5.34 -1.42
N VAL A 375 0.15 5.73 -1.13
CA VAL A 375 -0.39 7.05 -1.47
C VAL A 375 0.44 8.22 -0.88
N PHE A 376 1.13 8.02 0.24
CA PHE A 376 2.06 9.00 0.82
C PHE A 376 3.49 8.81 0.32
N VAL A 377 3.94 7.57 0.14
CA VAL A 377 5.25 7.23 -0.43
C VAL A 377 5.38 7.82 -1.84
N GLU A 378 4.43 7.55 -2.75
CA GLU A 378 4.37 8.11 -4.11
C GLU A 378 4.45 9.65 -4.13
N ARG A 379 3.77 10.33 -3.18
CA ARG A 379 3.80 11.81 -3.08
C ARG A 379 5.18 12.30 -2.67
N LEU A 380 5.80 11.67 -1.68
CA LEU A 380 7.15 12.00 -1.23
C LEU A 380 8.18 11.74 -2.36
N HIS A 381 8.04 10.65 -3.11
CA HIS A 381 8.84 10.38 -4.30
C HIS A 381 8.63 11.43 -5.39
N ARG A 382 7.37 11.81 -5.70
CA ARG A 382 7.08 12.84 -6.71
C ARG A 382 7.66 14.20 -6.32
N ILE A 383 7.49 14.64 -5.07
CA ILE A 383 8.05 15.91 -4.58
C ILE A 383 9.60 15.89 -4.65
N LYS A 384 10.23 14.77 -4.27
CA LYS A 384 11.70 14.60 -4.41
C LYS A 384 12.14 14.62 -5.87
N ALA A 385 11.39 13.98 -6.77
CA ALA A 385 11.67 13.97 -8.20
C ALA A 385 11.52 15.37 -8.81
N GLU A 386 10.43 16.08 -8.52
CA GLU A 386 10.17 17.47 -8.95
C GLU A 386 11.28 18.42 -8.48
N SER A 387 11.75 18.30 -7.23
CA SER A 387 12.89 19.07 -6.71
C SER A 387 14.22 18.74 -7.40
N THR A 388 14.40 17.52 -7.91
CA THR A 388 15.60 17.10 -8.65
C THR A 388 15.53 17.48 -10.14
N ARG A 389 14.31 17.62 -10.67
CA ARG A 389 13.99 17.86 -12.09
C ARG A 389 14.41 19.23 -12.64
N LEU A 390 14.87 20.13 -11.78
CA LEU A 390 15.35 21.46 -12.20
C LEU A 390 16.64 21.40 -13.06
N GLN A 391 17.19 20.21 -13.30
CA GLN A 391 18.21 19.94 -14.32
C GLN A 391 17.61 19.04 -15.43
N GLU A 392 17.56 19.52 -16.69
CA GLU A 392 17.12 18.73 -17.86
C GLU A 392 18.14 17.60 -18.18
N LYS A 393 18.03 16.43 -17.53
CA LYS A 393 18.82 15.24 -17.87
C LYS A 393 18.22 14.53 -19.10
N TRP A 394 18.89 14.67 -20.24
CA TRP A 394 18.53 13.97 -21.48
C TRP A 394 19.16 12.57 -21.52
N VAL A 395 18.37 11.54 -21.81
CA VAL A 395 18.81 10.13 -21.90
C VAL A 395 18.82 9.69 -23.35
N GLU A 396 19.85 8.99 -23.81
CA GLU A 396 19.95 8.52 -25.19
C GLU A 396 19.12 7.27 -25.46
N LEU A 397 18.40 7.29 -26.58
CA LEU A 397 17.63 6.17 -27.08
C LEU A 397 18.07 5.75 -28.48
N ARG A 398 18.38 4.47 -28.70
CA ARG A 398 18.45 3.90 -30.05
C ARG A 398 17.03 3.60 -30.58
N VAL A 399 16.87 3.56 -31.90
CA VAL A 399 15.65 3.08 -32.57
C VAL A 399 15.81 1.58 -32.81
N LYS A 400 15.07 0.75 -32.08
CA LYS A 400 15.12 -0.71 -32.23
C LYS A 400 14.44 -1.16 -33.52
N THR A 401 13.21 -0.69 -33.75
CA THR A 401 12.46 -0.97 -34.98
C THR A 401 11.69 0.26 -35.46
N LYS A 402 11.52 0.35 -36.78
CA LYS A 402 10.63 1.30 -37.43
C LYS A 402 9.87 0.56 -38.53
N SER A 403 8.55 0.73 -38.57
CA SER A 403 7.69 0.19 -39.61
C SER A 403 6.52 1.13 -39.89
N LEU A 404 5.69 0.82 -40.89
CA LEU A 404 4.44 1.54 -41.14
C LEU A 404 3.25 0.71 -40.61
N GLU A 405 2.49 1.29 -39.68
CA GLU A 405 1.17 0.80 -39.28
C GLU A 405 0.15 0.99 -40.41
N THR A 406 0.27 2.13 -41.10
CA THR A 406 -0.61 2.58 -42.18
C THR A 406 0.20 3.46 -43.13
N PRO A 407 -0.29 3.79 -44.34
CA PRO A 407 0.41 4.68 -45.28
C PRO A 407 0.76 6.08 -44.73
N ARG A 408 0.21 6.51 -43.58
CA ARG A 408 0.57 7.78 -42.92
C ARG A 408 0.99 7.64 -41.46
N ILE A 409 1.11 6.45 -40.89
CA ILE A 409 1.47 6.26 -39.47
C ILE A 409 2.64 5.28 -39.37
N ALA A 410 3.75 5.75 -38.78
CA ALA A 410 4.90 4.91 -38.46
C ALA A 410 4.79 4.36 -37.04
N ARG A 411 5.08 3.07 -36.87
CA ARG A 411 5.46 2.46 -35.59
C ARG A 411 6.93 2.78 -35.37
N VAL A 412 7.30 3.29 -34.20
CA VAL A 412 8.70 3.44 -33.80
C VAL A 412 8.87 2.79 -32.44
N GLU A 413 9.63 1.70 -32.38
CA GLU A 413 10.04 1.06 -31.13
C GLU A 413 11.42 1.58 -30.72
N LEU A 414 11.49 2.16 -29.53
CA LEU A 414 12.65 2.89 -29.02
C LEU A 414 13.27 2.16 -27.82
N GLU A 415 14.59 2.31 -27.63
CA GLU A 415 15.40 1.55 -26.67
C GLU A 415 16.53 2.39 -26.03
N ARG A 416 17.02 2.13 -24.79
CA ARG A 416 18.03 2.98 -24.12
C ARG A 416 19.38 2.50 -24.61
N THR A 417 20.33 3.41 -24.75
CA THR A 417 21.73 3.01 -24.96
C THR A 417 22.37 2.48 -23.66
N GLN A 418 21.81 2.81 -22.49
CA GLN A 418 22.32 2.41 -21.17
C GLN A 418 21.16 2.13 -20.17
N ASN A 419 21.16 0.96 -19.55
CA ASN A 419 20.15 0.53 -18.56
C ASN A 419 20.79 0.49 -17.15
N SER A 420 20.70 1.58 -16.39
CA SER A 420 21.28 1.70 -15.02
C SER A 420 20.29 1.43 -13.88
N GLU A 421 19.03 1.19 -14.22
CA GLU A 421 17.87 1.09 -13.33
C GLU A 421 17.06 -0.16 -13.75
N PRO A 422 16.02 -0.60 -13.02
CA PRO A 422 15.11 -1.66 -13.46
C PRO A 422 13.94 -1.14 -14.33
N PRO A 423 13.25 -2.03 -15.09
CA PRO A 423 12.02 -1.69 -15.81
C PRO A 423 10.80 -1.59 -14.90
N GLU A 424 10.22 -0.40 -14.78
CA GLU A 424 8.99 -0.09 -14.02
C GLU A 424 7.77 0.07 -14.98
N ALA A 425 6.55 0.24 -14.48
CA ALA A 425 5.39 0.46 -15.37
C ALA A 425 5.30 1.90 -15.90
N ILE A 426 4.80 2.10 -17.12
CA ILE A 426 4.39 3.43 -17.61
C ILE A 426 2.95 3.68 -17.16
N SER A 427 2.67 4.85 -16.59
CA SER A 427 1.29 5.29 -16.32
C SER A 427 0.47 5.33 -17.63
N PRO A 428 -0.70 4.67 -17.74
CA PRO A 428 -1.53 4.70 -18.93
C PRO A 428 -1.87 6.11 -19.42
N GLY A 429 -1.99 6.29 -20.73
CA GLY A 429 -2.28 7.59 -21.35
C GLY A 429 -1.10 8.57 -21.39
N SER A 430 0.12 8.11 -21.11
CA SER A 430 1.31 8.97 -21.14
C SER A 430 1.81 9.27 -22.57
N HIS A 431 2.40 10.45 -22.80
CA HIS A 431 3.16 10.73 -24.04
C HIS A 431 4.67 10.89 -23.77
N ALA A 432 5.53 10.81 -24.79
CA ALA A 432 6.98 10.91 -24.68
C ALA A 432 7.54 12.21 -25.27
N TYR A 433 8.32 12.96 -24.49
CA TYR A 433 9.04 14.13 -24.96
C TYR A 433 10.41 13.72 -25.51
N ILE A 434 10.53 13.68 -26.84
CA ILE A 434 11.75 13.29 -27.55
C ILE A 434 12.37 14.47 -28.29
N LYS A 435 13.69 14.48 -28.39
CA LYS A 435 14.51 15.39 -29.20
C LYS A 435 15.14 14.59 -30.33
N LEU A 436 14.83 14.98 -31.56
CA LEU A 436 15.34 14.36 -32.77
C LEU A 436 16.76 14.86 -33.11
N PRO A 437 17.54 14.15 -33.94
CA PRO A 437 18.89 14.57 -34.35
C PRO A 437 18.94 15.92 -35.08
N ASN A 438 17.83 16.34 -35.70
CA ASN A 438 17.67 17.68 -36.29
C ASN A 438 17.34 18.78 -35.23
N GLY A 439 17.55 18.51 -33.95
CA GLY A 439 17.32 19.43 -32.83
C GLY A 439 15.85 19.57 -32.39
N LEU A 440 14.88 19.15 -33.20
CA LEU A 440 13.46 19.35 -32.91
C LEU A 440 12.99 18.51 -31.72
N LYS A 441 12.47 19.18 -30.68
CA LYS A 441 11.77 18.56 -29.54
C LYS A 441 10.28 18.35 -29.88
N ARG A 442 9.71 17.17 -29.64
CA ARG A 442 8.31 16.78 -29.96
C ARG A 442 7.74 15.83 -28.90
N ALA A 443 6.40 15.76 -28.84
CA ALA A 443 5.64 14.94 -27.91
C ALA A 443 4.79 13.90 -28.68
N TYR A 444 4.78 12.63 -28.25
CA TYR A 444 4.03 11.54 -28.92
C TYR A 444 3.46 10.51 -27.93
N SER A 445 2.16 10.19 -28.00
CA SER A 445 1.51 9.28 -27.04
C SER A 445 2.03 7.84 -27.12
N ILE A 446 2.20 7.24 -25.95
CA ILE A 446 2.86 5.94 -25.77
C ILE A 446 1.82 4.83 -25.82
N VAL A 447 2.02 3.96 -26.80
CA VAL A 447 1.07 2.93 -27.19
C VAL A 447 1.14 1.72 -26.27
N SER A 448 2.35 1.29 -25.91
CA SER A 448 2.65 0.17 -25.02
C SER A 448 4.12 0.27 -24.58
N GLY A 449 4.46 -0.28 -23.41
CA GLY A 449 5.83 -0.23 -22.89
C GLY A 449 5.98 -0.31 -21.35
N ASN A 450 7.21 -0.14 -20.90
CA ASN A 450 7.65 -0.07 -19.50
C ASN A 450 8.77 1.00 -19.37
N THR A 451 9.34 1.28 -18.19
CA THR A 451 10.44 2.25 -18.08
C THR A 451 11.76 1.73 -18.65
N HIS A 452 11.77 0.49 -19.16
CA HIS A 452 12.71 0.02 -20.17
C HIS A 452 12.09 -0.30 -21.55
N SER A 453 10.98 0.26 -22.05
CA SER A 453 10.50 -0.05 -23.42
C SER A 453 9.40 0.87 -23.90
N PHE A 454 9.35 1.24 -25.18
CA PHE A 454 8.09 1.73 -25.75
C PHE A 454 7.96 1.67 -27.26
N ILE A 455 6.69 1.71 -27.66
CA ILE A 455 6.21 1.95 -29.00
C ILE A 455 5.54 3.33 -29.07
N LEU A 456 5.94 4.13 -30.06
CA LEU A 456 5.22 5.31 -30.52
C LEU A 456 4.45 5.03 -31.80
N GLY A 457 3.27 5.63 -31.94
CA GLY A 457 2.64 5.88 -33.23
C GLY A 457 2.88 7.31 -33.66
N VAL A 458 3.50 7.51 -34.82
CA VAL A 458 3.82 8.85 -35.36
C VAL A 458 3.14 9.04 -36.71
N ALA A 459 2.16 9.95 -36.75
CA ALA A 459 1.56 10.37 -38.01
C ALA A 459 2.51 11.25 -38.83
N ARG A 460 2.45 11.11 -40.16
CA ARG A 460 3.00 12.08 -41.10
C ARG A 460 2.02 13.25 -41.20
N ASP A 461 2.44 14.42 -40.73
CA ASP A 461 1.72 15.68 -40.99
C ASP A 461 2.05 16.15 -42.42
N ASP A 462 1.02 16.41 -43.23
CA ASP A 462 1.17 16.94 -44.59
C ASP A 462 1.77 18.37 -44.58
N SER A 463 1.62 19.09 -43.46
CA SER A 463 2.18 20.41 -43.15
C SER A 463 3.36 20.36 -42.15
N SER A 464 4.06 19.22 -42.08
CA SER A 464 5.11 18.94 -41.10
C SER A 464 6.18 20.03 -40.96
N ARG A 465 6.20 20.68 -39.78
CA ARG A 465 7.31 21.52 -39.26
C ARG A 465 8.54 20.65 -38.91
N GLY A 466 9.08 19.94 -39.91
CA GLY A 466 10.29 19.09 -39.86
C GLY A 466 10.22 17.81 -39.00
N GLY A 467 9.41 17.77 -37.94
CA GLY A 467 9.46 16.70 -36.93
C GLY A 467 8.93 15.34 -37.43
N SER A 468 7.66 15.28 -37.82
CA SER A 468 7.02 14.06 -38.33
C SER A 468 7.62 13.61 -39.66
N SER A 469 7.98 14.53 -40.55
CA SER A 469 8.67 14.21 -41.80
C SER A 469 10.07 13.63 -41.57
N TYR A 470 10.84 14.12 -40.59
CA TYR A 470 12.13 13.49 -40.24
C TYR A 470 11.94 12.04 -39.77
N ILE A 471 10.95 11.78 -38.91
CA ILE A 471 10.67 10.42 -38.41
C ILE A 471 10.25 9.48 -39.55
N HIS A 472 9.49 9.97 -40.54
CA HIS A 472 9.09 9.18 -41.70
C HIS A 472 10.21 9.01 -42.75
N ASP A 473 10.90 10.08 -43.13
CA ASP A 473 11.79 10.12 -44.30
C ASP A 473 13.28 9.88 -44.00
N LYS A 474 13.71 10.08 -42.75
CA LYS A 474 15.14 10.08 -42.38
C LYS A 474 15.49 9.07 -41.30
N LEU A 475 14.74 9.04 -40.19
CA LEU A 475 14.99 8.14 -39.07
C LEU A 475 14.97 6.67 -39.51
N GLN A 476 15.96 5.87 -39.11
CA GLN A 476 16.05 4.43 -39.36
C GLN A 476 16.21 3.63 -38.06
N ALA A 477 16.07 2.30 -38.14
CA ALA A 477 16.51 1.42 -37.06
C ALA A 477 18.05 1.51 -36.91
N GLY A 478 18.53 1.59 -35.67
CA GLY A 478 19.93 1.85 -35.32
C GLY A 478 20.24 3.32 -35.00
N ASP A 479 19.44 4.28 -35.46
CA ASP A 479 19.64 5.71 -35.15
C ASP A 479 19.50 6.00 -33.65
N THR A 480 20.19 7.03 -33.15
CA THR A 480 20.00 7.53 -31.77
C THR A 480 19.18 8.83 -31.76
N ILE A 481 18.22 8.91 -30.85
CA ILE A 481 17.45 10.12 -30.48
C ILE A 481 17.63 10.38 -28.98
N GLN A 482 17.17 11.52 -28.47
CA GLN A 482 17.26 11.83 -27.03
C GLN A 482 15.88 11.93 -26.38
N LEU A 483 15.76 11.38 -25.18
CA LEU A 483 14.59 11.37 -24.33
C LEU A 483 14.71 12.45 -23.25
N GLY A 484 13.66 13.25 -23.07
CA GLY A 484 13.54 14.15 -21.93
C GLY A 484 12.76 13.49 -20.79
N SER A 485 11.46 13.33 -20.97
CA SER A 485 10.56 12.74 -19.96
C SER A 485 9.19 12.34 -20.57
N ILE A 486 8.45 11.41 -19.96
CA ILE A 486 7.21 10.79 -20.49
C ILE A 486 6.11 10.52 -19.45
N GLY A 487 4.91 11.09 -19.55
CA GLY A 487 3.92 10.97 -18.47
C GLY A 487 2.60 11.65 -18.76
N ALA A 488 1.95 12.15 -17.70
CA ALA A 488 0.56 12.61 -17.64
C ALA A 488 0.03 13.34 -18.90
N GLY A 489 -0.45 12.56 -19.85
CA GLY A 489 -1.47 12.95 -20.83
C GLY A 489 -2.84 12.62 -20.25
N MET A 490 -3.62 11.82 -20.96
CA MET A 490 -5.00 11.52 -20.59
C MET A 490 -5.11 10.50 -19.44
N SER A 491 -5.46 10.97 -18.24
CA SER A 491 -5.72 10.11 -17.08
C SER A 491 -7.12 9.51 -17.09
N ARG A 492 -7.24 8.22 -16.76
CA ARG A 492 -8.53 7.53 -16.54
C ARG A 492 -9.14 7.91 -15.19
N ASP A 493 -10.39 8.36 -15.18
CA ASP A 493 -11.18 8.55 -13.96
C ASP A 493 -11.53 7.21 -13.27
N GLN A 494 -11.50 7.17 -11.93
CA GLN A 494 -11.73 5.94 -11.15
C GLN A 494 -13.17 5.76 -10.64
N MET A 495 -14.00 6.80 -10.73
CA MET A 495 -15.39 6.88 -10.26
C MET A 495 -16.41 6.73 -11.40
N ALA A 496 -15.97 6.87 -12.65
CA ALA A 496 -16.69 6.48 -13.85
C ALA A 496 -17.11 5.00 -13.80
N SER A 497 -18.35 4.71 -14.21
CA SER A 497 -18.88 3.35 -14.33
C SER A 497 -18.62 2.72 -15.70
N HIS A 498 -18.35 3.55 -16.71
CA HIS A 498 -18.06 3.16 -18.08
C HIS A 498 -17.26 4.27 -18.78
N HIS A 499 -16.48 3.93 -19.82
CA HIS A 499 -15.58 4.87 -20.51
C HIS A 499 -15.85 4.91 -22.01
N ILE A 500 -16.39 6.01 -22.52
CA ILE A 500 -16.66 6.19 -23.95
C ILE A 500 -15.48 6.92 -24.58
N LEU A 501 -14.78 6.25 -25.50
CA LEU A 501 -13.53 6.73 -26.09
C LEU A 501 -13.75 7.08 -27.57
N PHE A 502 -13.56 8.35 -27.95
CA PHE A 502 -13.67 8.84 -29.32
C PHE A 502 -12.27 9.07 -29.91
N ALA A 503 -11.85 8.21 -30.85
CA ALA A 503 -10.54 8.28 -31.49
C ALA A 503 -10.64 8.72 -32.96
N GLY A 504 -9.82 9.72 -33.36
CA GLY A 504 -9.73 10.20 -34.73
C GLY A 504 -8.35 9.97 -35.34
N GLY A 505 -8.22 8.99 -36.24
CA GLY A 505 -6.95 8.64 -36.86
C GLY A 505 -5.85 8.37 -35.83
N ILE A 506 -4.78 9.16 -35.82
CA ILE A 506 -3.67 8.99 -34.88
C ILE A 506 -4.06 9.16 -33.40
N GLY A 507 -5.19 9.80 -33.08
CA GLY A 507 -5.69 9.95 -31.71
C GLY A 507 -5.93 8.63 -30.96
N ILE A 508 -5.92 7.49 -31.67
CA ILE A 508 -5.90 6.15 -31.06
C ILE A 508 -4.73 5.93 -30.09
N THR A 509 -3.58 6.60 -30.29
CA THR A 509 -2.37 6.39 -29.48
C THR A 509 -2.52 6.90 -28.04
N ALA A 510 -3.43 7.84 -27.78
CA ALA A 510 -3.78 8.25 -26.41
C ALA A 510 -4.52 7.15 -25.64
N PHE A 511 -5.23 6.25 -26.33
CA PHE A 511 -6.15 5.28 -25.72
C PHE A 511 -5.58 3.87 -25.54
N LEU A 512 -4.60 3.46 -26.36
CA LEU A 512 -4.14 2.06 -26.42
C LEU A 512 -3.64 1.51 -25.06
N SER A 513 -2.86 2.28 -24.31
CA SER A 513 -2.43 1.90 -22.96
C SER A 513 -3.57 2.04 -21.91
N ILE A 514 -4.55 2.90 -22.14
CA ILE A 514 -5.72 3.09 -21.26
C ILE A 514 -6.69 1.89 -21.38
N ILE A 515 -6.99 1.41 -22.58
CA ILE A 515 -7.88 0.24 -22.78
C ILE A 515 -7.27 -1.07 -22.26
N GLN A 516 -5.94 -1.21 -22.36
CA GLN A 516 -5.21 -2.32 -21.72
C GLN A 516 -5.36 -2.28 -20.19
N CYS A 517 -5.21 -1.09 -19.57
CA CYS A 517 -5.43 -0.91 -18.13
C CYS A 517 -6.89 -1.15 -17.71
N LEU A 518 -7.87 -0.65 -18.47
CA LEU A 518 -9.30 -0.87 -18.23
C LEU A 518 -9.64 -2.37 -18.18
N ARG A 519 -9.08 -3.14 -19.11
CA ARG A 519 -9.27 -4.60 -19.18
C ARG A 519 -8.68 -5.32 -17.96
N THR A 520 -7.45 -5.02 -17.56
CA THR A 520 -6.80 -5.73 -16.44
C THR A 520 -7.47 -5.47 -15.09
N ILE A 521 -8.25 -4.39 -14.97
CA ILE A 521 -9.03 -4.06 -13.76
C ILE A 521 -10.54 -4.36 -13.86
N ASN A 522 -10.97 -5.05 -14.92
CA ASN A 522 -12.39 -5.37 -15.18
C ASN A 522 -13.33 -4.14 -15.21
N GLN A 523 -12.85 -3.00 -15.71
CA GLN A 523 -13.69 -1.82 -15.95
C GLN A 523 -14.08 -1.71 -17.43
N THR A 524 -15.34 -1.36 -17.68
CA THR A 524 -15.90 -1.37 -19.03
C THR A 524 -15.63 -0.06 -19.78
N PHE A 525 -15.51 -0.18 -21.10
CA PHE A 525 -15.33 0.93 -22.04
C PHE A 525 -15.96 0.59 -23.39
N HIS A 526 -16.10 1.58 -24.26
CA HIS A 526 -16.38 1.38 -25.68
C HIS A 526 -15.57 2.36 -26.53
N LEU A 527 -14.81 1.84 -27.49
CA LEU A 527 -13.93 2.62 -28.36
C LEU A 527 -14.60 2.86 -29.72
N HIS A 528 -14.91 4.12 -30.01
CA HIS A 528 -15.42 4.58 -31.29
C HIS A 528 -14.29 5.20 -32.12
N TYR A 529 -13.75 4.45 -33.07
CA TYR A 529 -12.54 4.82 -33.82
C TYR A 529 -12.88 5.20 -35.27
N ALA A 530 -12.73 6.49 -35.62
CA ALA A 530 -12.98 7.00 -36.97
C ALA A 530 -11.69 7.15 -37.78
N VAL A 531 -11.69 6.61 -39.00
CA VAL A 531 -10.56 6.59 -39.94
C VAL A 531 -10.98 7.11 -41.33
N ARG A 532 -10.03 7.50 -42.20
CA ARG A 532 -10.41 7.88 -43.59
C ARG A 532 -10.86 6.65 -44.41
N GLU A 533 -10.26 5.49 -44.14
CA GLU A 533 -10.53 4.21 -44.80
C GLU A 533 -9.99 3.02 -43.97
N SER A 534 -10.44 1.79 -44.25
CA SER A 534 -10.02 0.56 -43.55
C SER A 534 -8.51 0.24 -43.59
N SER A 535 -7.75 0.83 -44.52
CA SER A 535 -6.28 0.71 -44.54
C SER A 535 -5.59 1.58 -43.47
N GLU A 536 -6.29 2.60 -42.94
CA GLU A 536 -5.77 3.57 -41.96
C GLU A 536 -6.09 3.23 -40.50
N VAL A 537 -6.68 2.07 -40.22
CA VAL A 537 -6.80 1.55 -38.85
C VAL A 537 -5.40 1.11 -38.40
N ALA A 538 -4.69 1.96 -37.67
CA ALA A 538 -3.41 1.63 -37.04
C ALA A 538 -3.58 0.68 -35.84
N PHE A 539 -2.52 -0.04 -35.47
CA PHE A 539 -2.43 -0.92 -34.29
C PHE A 539 -3.48 -2.04 -34.27
N LYS A 540 -3.76 -2.63 -35.44
CA LYS A 540 -4.70 -3.77 -35.59
C LYS A 540 -4.32 -4.97 -34.73
N ASP A 541 -3.02 -5.18 -34.51
CA ASP A 541 -2.49 -6.17 -33.57
C ASP A 541 -3.05 -5.93 -32.17
N LEU A 542 -2.82 -4.74 -31.60
CA LEU A 542 -3.23 -4.39 -30.24
C LEU A 542 -4.74 -4.26 -30.07
N LEU A 543 -5.46 -3.83 -31.12
CA LEU A 543 -6.92 -3.70 -31.09
C LEU A 543 -7.67 -5.03 -31.27
N SER A 544 -7.04 -6.05 -31.85
CA SER A 544 -7.70 -7.32 -32.19
C SER A 544 -8.32 -8.04 -30.98
N GLU A 545 -7.71 -7.91 -29.80
CA GLU A 545 -8.10 -8.66 -28.61
C GLU A 545 -9.40 -8.16 -27.94
N PHE A 546 -9.92 -6.99 -28.32
CA PHE A 546 -11.06 -6.34 -27.65
C PHE A 546 -12.41 -6.56 -28.34
N GLY A 547 -12.43 -7.16 -29.55
CA GLY A 547 -13.65 -7.65 -30.19
C GLY A 547 -14.79 -6.65 -30.31
N SER A 548 -15.86 -6.87 -29.54
CA SER A 548 -17.11 -6.07 -29.54
C SER A 548 -16.96 -4.66 -28.97
N ASP A 549 -15.94 -4.44 -28.15
CA ASP A 549 -15.78 -3.20 -27.36
C ASP A 549 -15.17 -2.07 -28.21
N ILE A 550 -15.03 -2.31 -29.52
CA ILE A 550 -14.53 -1.39 -30.53
C ILE A 550 -15.55 -1.29 -31.67
N THR A 551 -15.88 -0.07 -32.09
CA THR A 551 -16.59 0.21 -33.34
C THR A 551 -15.74 1.10 -34.23
N ILE A 552 -15.36 0.59 -35.40
CA ILE A 552 -14.57 1.30 -36.41
C ILE A 552 -15.51 1.95 -37.42
N TYR A 553 -15.29 3.23 -37.71
CA TYR A 553 -16.05 4.02 -38.68
C TYR A 553 -15.17 4.37 -39.88
N ASP A 554 -15.42 3.70 -41.01
CA ASP A 554 -14.71 3.90 -42.27
C ASP A 554 -15.38 5.01 -43.11
N LYS A 555 -14.70 6.16 -43.24
CA LYS A 555 -15.24 7.29 -44.01
C LYS A 555 -15.46 6.97 -45.50
N SER A 556 -14.63 6.12 -46.12
CA SER A 556 -14.74 5.79 -47.56
C SER A 556 -15.94 4.89 -47.84
N LYS A 557 -16.30 4.03 -46.89
CA LYS A 557 -17.55 3.24 -46.89
C LYS A 557 -18.79 4.05 -46.50
N GLY A 558 -18.71 5.38 -46.50
CA GLY A 558 -19.80 6.29 -46.13
C GLY A 558 -20.10 6.37 -44.62
N GLN A 559 -19.48 5.54 -43.79
CA GLN A 559 -19.76 5.47 -42.35
C GLN A 559 -19.30 6.76 -41.64
N ARG A 560 -20.04 7.15 -40.59
CA ARG A 560 -19.71 8.31 -39.74
C ARG A 560 -19.96 7.95 -38.28
N LEU A 561 -19.10 8.47 -37.40
CA LEU A 561 -19.29 8.45 -35.96
C LEU A 561 -20.30 9.53 -35.58
N ASP A 562 -21.50 9.12 -35.16
CA ASP A 562 -22.50 10.02 -34.56
C ASP A 562 -22.34 10.02 -33.03
N MET A 563 -21.56 10.99 -32.54
CA MET A 563 -21.32 11.19 -31.11
C MET A 563 -22.62 11.54 -30.37
N SER A 564 -23.51 12.32 -30.98
CA SER A 564 -24.78 12.71 -30.38
C SER A 564 -25.70 11.50 -30.16
N ASN A 565 -25.75 10.54 -31.10
CA ASN A 565 -26.51 9.31 -30.90
C ASN A 565 -25.86 8.37 -29.87
N VAL A 566 -24.54 8.23 -29.87
CA VAL A 566 -23.81 7.44 -28.86
C VAL A 566 -24.07 7.99 -27.45
N LEU A 567 -23.95 9.30 -27.26
CA LEU A 567 -24.06 9.92 -25.94
C LEU A 567 -25.51 10.03 -25.43
N LYS A 568 -26.51 10.05 -26.33
CA LYS A 568 -27.92 9.90 -25.94
C LYS A 568 -28.23 8.52 -25.33
N HIS A 569 -27.56 7.47 -25.80
CA HIS A 569 -27.78 6.08 -25.36
C HIS A 569 -26.68 5.55 -24.41
N ARG A 570 -25.85 6.44 -23.85
CA ARG A 570 -24.74 6.08 -22.97
C ARG A 570 -25.19 5.34 -21.71
N ILE A 571 -24.35 4.43 -21.22
CA ILE A 571 -24.49 3.81 -19.91
C ILE A 571 -24.46 4.92 -18.83
N TRP A 572 -25.31 4.79 -17.81
CA TRP A 572 -25.36 5.77 -16.72
C TRP A 572 -24.01 5.87 -16.00
N ASN A 573 -23.61 7.10 -15.62
CA ASN A 573 -22.29 7.41 -15.05
C ASN A 573 -21.10 7.01 -15.97
N SER A 574 -21.28 7.12 -17.29
CA SER A 574 -20.16 7.09 -18.26
C SER A 574 -19.39 8.40 -18.28
N HIS A 575 -18.06 8.33 -18.35
CA HIS A 575 -17.21 9.48 -18.72
C HIS A 575 -16.84 9.40 -20.22
N VAL A 576 -16.66 10.56 -20.85
CA VAL A 576 -16.30 10.70 -22.27
C VAL A 576 -14.85 11.16 -22.39
N TYR A 577 -14.12 10.54 -23.30
CA TYR A 577 -12.72 10.85 -23.59
C TYR A 577 -12.55 11.00 -25.11
N VAL A 578 -11.92 12.07 -25.59
CA VAL A 578 -11.73 12.32 -27.04
C VAL A 578 -10.30 12.74 -27.40
N CYS A 579 -9.76 12.13 -28.46
CA CYS A 579 -8.49 12.54 -29.06
C CYS A 579 -8.54 12.41 -30.58
N GLY A 580 -8.18 13.49 -31.28
CA GLY A 580 -8.26 13.58 -32.74
C GLY A 580 -8.12 15.02 -33.25
N PRO A 581 -8.53 15.30 -34.50
CA PRO A 581 -8.55 16.66 -35.05
C PRO A 581 -9.51 17.56 -34.27
N GLN A 582 -9.19 18.85 -34.12
CA GLN A 582 -9.92 19.80 -33.26
C GLN A 582 -11.45 19.71 -33.40
N ARG A 583 -11.98 19.79 -34.62
CA ARG A 583 -13.42 19.64 -34.94
C ARG A 583 -14.14 18.41 -34.34
N MET A 584 -13.41 17.32 -34.07
CA MET A 584 -13.93 16.12 -33.41
C MET A 584 -13.94 16.24 -31.89
N ILE A 585 -12.96 16.94 -31.32
CA ILE A 585 -12.95 17.32 -29.89
C ILE A 585 -14.13 18.27 -29.65
N ASP A 586 -14.28 19.31 -30.47
CA ASP A 586 -15.38 20.27 -30.41
C ASP A 586 -16.75 19.55 -30.47
N SER A 587 -16.96 18.72 -31.51
CA SER A 587 -18.20 17.94 -31.68
C SER A 587 -18.52 17.01 -30.50
N ALA A 588 -17.49 16.47 -29.84
CA ALA A 588 -17.66 15.57 -28.68
C ALA A 588 -18.01 16.37 -27.42
N VAL A 589 -17.37 17.52 -27.18
CA VAL A 589 -17.68 18.43 -26.07
C VAL A 589 -19.10 18.99 -26.22
N GLU A 590 -19.46 19.44 -27.42
CA GLU A 590 -20.82 19.89 -27.75
C GLU A 590 -21.85 18.77 -27.52
N SER A 591 -21.63 17.57 -28.09
CA SER A 591 -22.55 16.44 -27.95
C SER A 591 -22.70 15.97 -26.49
N ALA A 592 -21.63 16.00 -25.69
CA ALA A 592 -21.67 15.63 -24.28
C ALA A 592 -22.41 16.68 -23.42
N THR A 593 -22.13 17.97 -23.66
CA THR A 593 -22.82 19.09 -23.01
C THR A 593 -24.32 19.05 -23.32
N ALA A 594 -24.70 18.81 -24.58
CA ALA A 594 -26.08 18.73 -25.03
C ALA A 594 -26.90 17.58 -24.42
N VAL A 595 -26.25 16.55 -23.84
CA VAL A 595 -26.91 15.46 -23.08
C VAL A 595 -26.72 15.58 -21.57
N GLY A 596 -26.30 16.75 -21.07
CA GLY A 596 -26.18 17.03 -19.63
C GLY A 596 -25.02 16.33 -18.94
N MET A 597 -23.87 16.19 -19.62
CA MET A 597 -22.61 15.81 -18.97
C MET A 597 -21.91 17.04 -18.41
N THR A 598 -21.32 16.90 -17.22
CA THR A 598 -20.54 17.95 -16.57
C THR A 598 -19.10 18.01 -17.09
N ILE A 599 -18.40 19.12 -16.85
CA ILE A 599 -17.03 19.34 -17.34
C ILE A 599 -16.02 18.30 -16.82
N ASP A 600 -16.28 17.69 -15.66
CA ASP A 600 -15.44 16.64 -15.07
C ASP A 600 -15.76 15.23 -15.60
N GLU A 601 -16.88 15.07 -16.31
CA GLU A 601 -17.22 13.85 -17.07
C GLU A 601 -16.66 13.88 -18.51
N ILE A 602 -16.00 14.97 -18.94
CA ILE A 602 -15.55 15.21 -20.32
C ILE A 602 -14.03 15.47 -20.37
N HIS A 603 -13.30 14.59 -21.05
CA HIS A 603 -11.84 14.53 -21.07
C HIS A 603 -11.31 14.61 -22.51
N TYR A 604 -10.22 15.33 -22.76
CA TYR A 604 -9.65 15.45 -24.11
C TYR A 604 -8.15 15.75 -24.14
N GLU A 605 -7.46 15.30 -25.20
CA GLU A 605 -6.05 15.61 -25.47
C GLU A 605 -5.89 16.20 -26.88
N VAL A 606 -5.19 17.34 -26.99
CA VAL A 606 -5.01 18.11 -28.23
C VAL A 606 -3.57 17.96 -28.73
N PHE A 607 -3.36 17.30 -29.87
CA PHE A 607 -2.03 17.09 -30.45
C PHE A 607 -1.52 18.27 -31.29
N GLN A 608 -2.40 19.15 -31.78
CA GLN A 608 -2.04 20.34 -32.57
C GLN A 608 -2.32 21.61 -31.76
N ALA A 609 -1.29 22.10 -31.07
CA ALA A 609 -1.27 23.48 -30.58
C ALA A 609 -0.91 24.42 -31.75
N ASN A 610 -1.77 25.40 -32.02
CA ASN A 610 -1.40 26.55 -32.85
C ASN A 610 -0.32 27.35 -32.09
N VAL A 611 0.77 27.71 -32.76
CA VAL A 611 1.93 28.39 -32.15
C VAL A 611 2.27 29.71 -32.85
N SER A 612 1.33 30.25 -33.63
CA SER A 612 1.43 31.55 -34.29
C SER A 612 0.49 32.56 -33.63
N GLY A 613 0.93 33.81 -33.56
CA GLY A 613 0.19 34.94 -33.01
C GLY A 613 0.87 36.26 -33.39
N ASP A 614 0.23 37.39 -33.09
CA ASP A 614 0.83 38.70 -33.35
C ASP A 614 2.04 38.97 -32.43
N PRO A 615 3.09 39.69 -32.90
CA PRO A 615 4.24 40.04 -32.07
C PRO A 615 3.85 40.90 -30.86
N PHE A 616 4.49 40.68 -29.71
CA PHE A 616 4.21 41.43 -28.49
C PHE A 616 5.44 41.62 -27.58
N SER A 617 5.40 42.66 -26.76
CA SER A 617 6.40 42.93 -25.71
C SER A 617 5.96 42.35 -24.37
N VAL A 618 6.91 41.88 -23.55
CA VAL A 618 6.66 41.33 -22.22
C VAL A 618 7.70 41.82 -21.21
N ASP A 619 7.25 42.28 -20.04
CA ASP A 619 8.14 42.62 -18.92
C ASP A 619 8.41 41.39 -18.06
N VAL A 620 9.67 40.96 -17.99
CA VAL A 620 10.10 39.80 -17.21
C VAL A 620 10.77 40.28 -15.92
N ILE A 621 10.09 40.05 -14.81
CA ILE A 621 10.53 40.47 -13.46
C ILE A 621 11.07 39.24 -12.72
N SER A 622 12.33 39.30 -12.27
CA SER A 622 12.92 38.37 -11.30
C SER A 622 13.24 39.09 -9.98
N GLN A 623 13.75 38.36 -8.99
CA GLN A 623 14.25 38.96 -7.73
C GLN A 623 15.48 39.86 -7.92
N SER A 624 16.14 39.83 -9.09
CA SER A 624 17.43 40.51 -9.34
C SER A 624 17.45 41.42 -10.57
N ARG A 625 16.50 41.28 -11.52
CA ARG A 625 16.37 42.18 -12.69
C ARG A 625 14.92 42.31 -13.15
N THR A 626 14.63 43.37 -13.89
CA THR A 626 13.42 43.53 -14.71
C THR A 626 13.86 43.88 -16.13
N GLU A 627 13.30 43.21 -17.13
CA GLU A 627 13.72 43.37 -18.52
C GLU A 627 12.55 43.20 -19.49
N THR A 628 12.37 44.15 -20.40
CA THR A 628 11.32 44.11 -21.43
C THR A 628 11.84 43.33 -22.65
N LEU A 629 11.28 42.16 -22.91
CA LEU A 629 11.62 41.32 -24.06
C LEU A 629 10.60 41.48 -25.19
N GLN A 630 11.03 41.25 -26.42
CA GLN A 630 10.19 41.30 -27.63
C GLN A 630 10.00 39.89 -28.18
N VAL A 631 8.75 39.46 -28.37
CA VAL A 631 8.38 38.14 -28.88
C VAL A 631 7.87 38.30 -30.31
N GLY A 632 8.61 37.78 -31.29
CA GLY A 632 8.18 37.74 -32.70
C GLY A 632 7.11 36.68 -32.95
N ALA A 633 6.33 36.84 -34.04
CA ALA A 633 5.17 36.01 -34.36
C ALA A 633 5.43 34.49 -34.51
N GLU A 634 6.68 34.10 -34.79
CA GLU A 634 7.14 32.71 -34.96
C GLU A 634 8.00 32.22 -33.77
N GLN A 635 8.16 33.03 -32.72
CA GLN A 635 8.91 32.70 -31.51
C GLN A 635 7.94 32.36 -30.37
N SER A 636 8.24 31.34 -29.56
CA SER A 636 7.50 31.20 -28.30
C SER A 636 8.04 32.19 -27.28
N LEU A 637 7.14 32.78 -26.49
CA LEU A 637 7.45 33.57 -25.30
C LEU A 637 8.53 32.92 -24.44
N LEU A 638 8.48 31.60 -24.31
CA LEU A 638 9.36 30.84 -23.44
C LEU A 638 10.79 30.74 -23.98
N ASP A 639 10.97 30.60 -25.30
CA ASP A 639 12.30 30.54 -25.91
C ASP A 639 12.97 31.93 -25.80
N VAL A 640 12.21 33.01 -26.04
CA VAL A 640 12.68 34.40 -25.87
C VAL A 640 13.15 34.68 -24.43
N ILE A 641 12.42 34.20 -23.42
CA ILE A 641 12.83 34.36 -22.02
C ILE A 641 14.10 33.55 -21.69
N LYS A 642 14.26 32.36 -22.28
CA LYS A 642 15.49 31.55 -22.13
C LYS A 642 16.69 32.16 -22.84
N ASP A 643 16.52 32.72 -24.04
CA ASP A 643 17.59 33.38 -24.80
C ASP A 643 18.06 34.66 -24.10
N ALA A 644 17.18 35.37 -23.40
CA ALA A 644 17.54 36.46 -22.48
C ALA A 644 18.19 35.99 -21.15
N GLY A 645 18.41 34.68 -20.98
CA GLY A 645 19.12 34.09 -19.84
C GLY A 645 18.32 34.05 -18.53
N PHE A 646 16.99 34.09 -18.56
CA PHE A 646 16.18 33.89 -17.34
C PHE A 646 15.97 32.39 -17.08
N GLU A 647 16.21 31.95 -15.86
CA GLU A 647 15.90 30.59 -15.43
C GLU A 647 14.39 30.40 -15.26
N ILE A 648 13.76 29.77 -16.25
CA ILE A 648 12.36 29.30 -16.19
C ILE A 648 12.32 27.78 -16.39
N GLY A 649 11.68 27.09 -15.45
CA GLY A 649 11.36 25.65 -15.55
C GLY A 649 10.24 25.38 -16.56
N THR A 650 10.40 24.35 -17.40
CA THR A 650 9.59 24.18 -18.62
C THR A 650 8.96 22.81 -18.79
N SER A 651 7.73 22.81 -19.34
CA SER A 651 6.87 21.63 -19.46
C SER A 651 5.90 21.81 -20.65
N CYS A 652 5.99 20.95 -21.67
CA CYS A 652 5.11 21.04 -22.84
C CYS A 652 3.79 20.30 -22.64
N GLY A 653 2.69 21.05 -22.56
CA GLY A 653 1.33 20.55 -22.63
C GLY A 653 0.34 21.72 -22.62
N PRO A 654 -0.89 21.54 -23.13
CA PRO A 654 -1.95 22.52 -22.94
C PRO A 654 -2.33 22.54 -21.45
N LYS A 655 -1.67 23.42 -20.68
CA LYS A 655 -2.15 23.80 -19.35
C LYS A 655 -3.60 24.27 -19.51
N LYS A 656 -4.56 23.58 -18.89
CA LYS A 656 -5.65 24.33 -18.23
C LYS A 656 -4.93 25.38 -17.37
N MET A 657 -5.37 26.63 -17.41
CA MET A 657 -5.04 27.51 -16.29
C MET A 657 -5.63 26.82 -15.04
N LEU A 658 -4.83 26.32 -14.08
CA LEU A 658 -3.46 26.71 -13.72
C LEU A 658 -2.46 25.54 -13.60
N ALA A 659 -1.18 25.86 -13.77
CA ALA A 659 0.05 25.13 -13.38
C ALA A 659 0.44 23.79 -14.11
N PRO A 660 1.76 23.49 -14.23
CA PRO A 660 2.32 22.16 -14.59
C PRO A 660 2.55 21.30 -13.31
N THR A 661 2.98 20.03 -13.31
CA THR A 661 3.96 19.29 -14.15
C THR A 661 3.59 17.79 -14.06
N ILE A 662 3.69 16.86 -15.01
CA ILE A 662 4.51 16.57 -16.20
C ILE A 662 5.60 15.47 -16.01
N PHE A 663 5.43 14.29 -16.66
CA PHE A 663 6.41 13.44 -17.39
C PHE A 663 7.59 12.65 -16.64
N ALA A 664 7.87 11.37 -16.98
CA ALA A 664 8.72 10.32 -16.31
C ALA A 664 9.60 9.40 -17.26
N THR A 665 9.97 8.14 -16.91
CA THR A 665 10.52 6.95 -17.70
C THR A 665 11.77 7.08 -18.66
N GLN A 666 12.29 6.21 -19.58
CA GLN A 666 11.88 4.99 -20.39
C GLN A 666 13.07 4.18 -21.03
N CYS A 667 12.86 2.97 -21.62
CA CYS A 667 13.73 2.13 -22.56
C CYS A 667 14.98 1.29 -22.06
N LEU A 668 15.63 0.28 -22.74
CA LEU A 668 15.31 -1.08 -23.35
C LEU A 668 16.59 -1.90 -23.77
N LEU A 669 16.43 -3.17 -24.23
CA LEU A 669 17.32 -4.10 -25.02
C LEU A 669 18.55 -4.77 -24.29
N ALA A 670 19.14 -5.92 -24.72
CA ALA A 670 18.99 -6.69 -25.98
C ALA A 670 19.21 -8.24 -26.00
N LEU A 671 18.89 -8.81 -27.19
CA LEU A 671 19.00 -10.18 -27.76
C LEU A 671 20.33 -10.94 -27.45
N ALA A 672 20.44 -12.28 -27.52
CA ALA A 672 20.08 -13.17 -28.65
C ALA A 672 19.67 -14.64 -28.30
N LEU A 673 20.03 -15.63 -29.14
CA LEU A 673 19.27 -16.88 -29.42
C LEU A 673 19.81 -18.21 -28.81
N ALA A 674 19.00 -19.29 -28.89
CA ALA A 674 19.20 -20.65 -28.33
C ALA A 674 20.21 -21.54 -29.12
N ALA A 675 20.57 -22.79 -28.77
CA ALA A 675 20.05 -23.84 -27.85
C ALA A 675 21.25 -24.76 -27.40
N PRO A 676 21.14 -26.00 -26.81
CA PRO A 676 19.99 -26.85 -26.41
C PRO A 676 20.07 -27.34 -24.93
N ALA A 677 19.37 -28.43 -24.58
CA ALA A 677 19.35 -29.02 -23.23
C ALA A 677 20.46 -30.07 -23.00
N VAL A 678 21.09 -30.04 -21.81
CA VAL A 678 22.19 -30.94 -21.38
C VAL A 678 21.97 -31.38 -19.92
N LYS A 679 22.58 -32.51 -19.52
CA LYS A 679 22.45 -33.15 -18.20
C LYS A 679 23.09 -32.34 -17.06
N VAL A 680 22.77 -32.73 -15.82
CA VAL A 680 23.05 -32.01 -14.56
C VAL A 680 24.53 -31.95 -14.15
N GLU A 681 25.44 -32.62 -14.86
CA GLU A 681 26.86 -32.74 -14.45
C GLU A 681 27.79 -31.66 -15.05
N GLU A 682 27.33 -30.85 -16.01
CA GLU A 682 28.09 -29.72 -16.58
C GLU A 682 27.36 -28.37 -16.45
N ARG A 683 27.18 -27.90 -15.21
CA ARG A 683 26.92 -26.48 -14.92
C ARG A 683 27.77 -26.02 -13.73
N GLN A 684 28.96 -25.53 -14.03
CA GLN A 684 29.88 -24.97 -13.04
C GLN A 684 30.06 -23.46 -13.28
N SER A 685 29.20 -22.67 -12.65
CA SER A 685 29.30 -21.21 -12.52
C SER A 685 30.69 -20.78 -12.03
N SER A 686 31.29 -19.70 -12.57
CA SER A 686 32.59 -19.22 -12.08
C SER A 686 32.54 -18.85 -10.60
N CYS A 687 33.65 -18.99 -9.87
CA CYS A 687 33.71 -18.61 -8.46
C CYS A 687 33.68 -17.09 -8.29
N HIS A 688 32.54 -16.57 -7.86
CA HIS A 688 32.34 -15.17 -7.47
C HIS A 688 32.64 -14.97 -5.98
N SER A 689 33.06 -13.76 -5.59
CA SER A 689 33.36 -13.40 -4.18
C SER A 689 32.10 -13.28 -3.31
N VAL A 690 30.97 -12.92 -3.93
CA VAL A 690 29.62 -13.05 -3.39
C VAL A 690 28.82 -13.89 -4.38
N HIS A 691 28.10 -14.90 -3.91
CA HIS A 691 27.27 -15.75 -4.76
C HIS A 691 25.89 -15.97 -4.17
N ILE A 692 24.85 -15.71 -4.96
CA ILE A 692 23.46 -15.66 -4.49
C ILE A 692 22.67 -16.86 -5.05
N PHE A 693 22.11 -17.67 -4.16
CA PHE A 693 21.18 -18.75 -4.49
C PHE A 693 19.74 -18.26 -4.42
N LEU A 694 19.01 -18.40 -5.53
CA LEU A 694 17.68 -17.77 -5.69
C LEU A 694 16.55 -18.80 -5.80
N ALA A 695 15.56 -18.71 -4.90
CA ALA A 695 14.38 -19.55 -4.89
C ALA A 695 13.12 -18.72 -5.24
N ARG A 696 12.68 -18.83 -6.50
CA ARG A 696 11.46 -18.19 -7.03
C ARG A 696 10.17 -18.58 -6.28
N GLY A 697 9.12 -17.78 -6.43
CA GLY A 697 7.79 -18.07 -5.87
C GLY A 697 6.98 -19.11 -6.65
N THR A 698 5.82 -19.51 -6.09
CA THR A 698 4.91 -20.45 -6.75
C THR A 698 4.42 -19.91 -8.10
N SER A 699 4.47 -20.77 -9.11
CA SER A 699 4.11 -20.51 -10.51
C SER A 699 4.92 -19.39 -11.19
N GLU A 700 6.01 -18.91 -10.59
CA GLU A 700 6.91 -17.96 -11.24
C GLU A 700 7.81 -18.66 -12.27
N PRO A 701 8.24 -18.01 -13.37
CA PRO A 701 9.41 -18.42 -14.15
C PRO A 701 10.70 -18.09 -13.40
N TYR A 702 11.84 -18.70 -13.75
CA TYR A 702 13.15 -18.17 -13.33
C TYR A 702 13.48 -16.87 -14.09
N PRO A 703 14.23 -15.93 -13.51
CA PRO A 703 14.80 -15.92 -12.14
C PRO A 703 13.83 -15.44 -11.03
N GLY A 704 12.51 -15.44 -11.27
CA GLY A 704 11.51 -15.03 -10.28
C GLY A 704 11.52 -13.53 -9.97
N ARG A 705 10.61 -13.10 -9.09
CA ARG A 705 10.44 -11.67 -8.74
C ARG A 705 11.60 -11.09 -7.92
N GLN A 706 12.36 -11.93 -7.22
CA GLN A 706 13.52 -11.49 -6.42
C GLN A 706 14.80 -11.23 -7.21
N SER A 707 14.79 -11.37 -8.53
CA SER A 707 15.93 -10.98 -9.38
C SER A 707 16.36 -9.52 -9.18
N ALA A 708 15.44 -8.60 -8.87
CA ALA A 708 15.78 -7.22 -8.48
C ALA A 708 16.58 -7.15 -7.15
N VAL A 709 16.36 -8.08 -6.21
CA VAL A 709 17.12 -8.18 -4.96
C VAL A 709 18.55 -8.65 -5.24
N VAL A 710 18.75 -9.57 -6.20
CA VAL A 710 20.08 -9.96 -6.67
C VAL A 710 20.83 -8.74 -7.22
N SER A 711 20.19 -7.95 -8.09
CA SER A 711 20.79 -6.71 -8.62
C SER A 711 21.12 -5.69 -7.53
N ALA A 712 20.27 -5.56 -6.49
CA ALA A 712 20.52 -4.67 -5.36
C ALA A 712 21.70 -5.13 -4.50
N ILE A 713 21.82 -6.45 -4.22
CA ILE A 713 22.92 -7.02 -3.42
C ILE A 713 24.24 -6.98 -4.18
N CYS A 714 24.25 -7.21 -5.50
CA CYS A 714 25.45 -7.10 -6.32
C CYS A 714 25.87 -5.65 -6.64
N ASN A 715 25.05 -4.64 -6.33
CA ASN A 715 25.37 -3.25 -6.64
C ASN A 715 26.60 -2.78 -5.86
N GLY A 716 27.64 -2.35 -6.58
CA GLY A 716 28.96 -1.99 -6.01
C GLY A 716 29.88 -3.18 -5.71
N ILE A 717 29.45 -4.44 -5.89
CA ILE A 717 30.27 -5.63 -5.64
C ILE A 717 30.88 -6.14 -6.96
N SER A 718 32.16 -5.86 -7.18
CA SER A 718 32.87 -6.08 -8.44
C SER A 718 33.02 -7.54 -8.90
N ASN A 719 32.79 -8.51 -8.01
CA ASN A 719 32.79 -9.94 -8.33
C ASN A 719 31.62 -10.64 -7.62
N CYS A 720 30.40 -10.34 -8.07
CA CYS A 720 29.14 -10.89 -7.57
C CYS A 720 28.44 -11.68 -8.67
N GLY A 721 27.83 -12.81 -8.32
CA GLY A 721 27.07 -13.66 -9.24
C GLY A 721 25.90 -14.37 -8.55
N TYR A 722 25.09 -15.09 -9.31
CA TYR A 722 23.94 -15.84 -8.77
C TYR A 722 23.67 -17.11 -9.58
N GLU A 723 22.98 -18.07 -8.97
CA GLU A 723 22.36 -19.19 -9.66
C GLU A 723 20.98 -19.57 -9.06
N ASP A 724 20.06 -20.00 -9.92
CA ASP A 724 18.69 -20.34 -9.56
C ASP A 724 18.62 -21.74 -8.92
N ILE A 725 18.03 -21.86 -7.72
CA ILE A 725 17.73 -23.17 -7.13
C ILE A 725 16.62 -23.83 -7.95
N ASN A 726 17.00 -24.72 -8.86
CA ASN A 726 16.07 -25.31 -9.80
C ASN A 726 15.10 -26.34 -9.15
N TYR A 727 13.91 -25.88 -8.79
CA TYR A 727 12.78 -26.67 -8.30
C TYR A 727 11.48 -26.43 -9.10
N PRO A 728 10.44 -27.29 -8.98
CA PRO A 728 9.22 -27.19 -9.80
C PRO A 728 8.41 -25.90 -9.63
N ALA A 729 8.42 -25.29 -8.44
CA ALA A 729 7.63 -24.11 -8.09
C ALA A 729 6.14 -24.23 -8.42
N SER A 730 5.53 -25.39 -8.12
CA SER A 730 4.14 -25.70 -8.47
C SER A 730 3.25 -25.98 -7.27
N THR A 731 1.94 -25.82 -7.47
CA THR A 731 0.87 -26.30 -6.58
C THR A 731 0.48 -27.76 -6.85
N SER A 732 0.76 -28.25 -8.06
CA SER A 732 0.38 -29.57 -8.57
C SER A 732 1.61 -30.33 -9.08
N PRO A 733 1.73 -31.66 -8.90
CA PRO A 733 0.74 -32.56 -8.26
C PRO A 733 0.68 -32.45 -6.74
N SER A 734 1.71 -31.89 -6.08
CA SER A 734 1.57 -31.36 -4.72
C SER A 734 2.61 -30.25 -4.44
N TYR A 735 2.19 -29.24 -3.69
CA TYR A 735 3.05 -28.16 -3.22
C TYR A 735 4.25 -28.70 -2.41
N CYS A 736 4.03 -29.69 -1.55
CA CYS A 736 5.08 -30.30 -0.73
C CYS A 736 6.14 -31.03 -1.58
N SER A 737 5.74 -31.80 -2.61
CA SER A 737 6.72 -32.44 -3.51
C SER A 737 7.56 -31.43 -4.29
N SER A 738 7.03 -30.24 -4.56
CA SER A 738 7.78 -29.13 -5.15
C SER A 738 8.81 -28.58 -4.16
N VAL A 739 8.42 -28.32 -2.90
CA VAL A 739 9.35 -27.89 -1.83
C VAL A 739 10.42 -28.95 -1.56
N GLU A 740 10.07 -30.23 -1.37
CA GLU A 740 11.03 -31.32 -1.10
C GLU A 740 12.10 -31.46 -2.20
N ALA A 741 11.69 -31.40 -3.48
CA ALA A 741 12.61 -31.42 -4.60
C ALA A 741 13.55 -30.19 -4.58
N GLY A 742 13.04 -29.03 -4.18
CA GLY A 742 13.81 -27.80 -4.07
C GLY A 742 14.78 -27.76 -2.89
N VAL A 743 14.38 -28.27 -1.72
CA VAL A 743 15.25 -28.41 -0.55
C VAL A 743 16.40 -29.38 -0.84
N SER A 744 16.10 -30.55 -1.44
CA SER A 744 17.12 -31.53 -1.84
C SER A 744 18.05 -30.98 -2.93
N GLY A 745 17.49 -30.34 -3.97
CA GLY A 745 18.26 -29.77 -5.08
C GLY A 745 19.14 -28.59 -4.66
N GLY A 746 18.56 -27.64 -3.91
CA GLY A 746 19.25 -26.46 -3.40
C GLY A 746 20.37 -26.80 -2.43
N THR A 747 20.12 -27.68 -1.45
CA THR A 747 21.17 -28.15 -0.52
C THR A 747 22.36 -28.75 -1.27
N SER A 748 22.10 -29.52 -2.32
CA SER A 748 23.14 -30.12 -3.17
C SER A 748 23.92 -29.07 -3.96
N GLN A 749 23.24 -28.09 -4.57
CA GLN A 749 23.86 -26.99 -5.33
C GLN A 749 24.73 -26.09 -4.45
N ILE A 750 24.20 -25.65 -3.31
CA ILE A 750 24.90 -24.82 -2.31
C ILE A 750 26.17 -25.54 -1.82
N THR A 751 26.06 -26.83 -1.48
CA THR A 751 27.19 -27.65 -1.02
C THR A 751 28.25 -27.85 -2.11
N ALA A 752 27.83 -28.09 -3.36
CA ALA A 752 28.74 -28.27 -4.49
C ALA A 752 29.48 -26.97 -4.86
N TYR A 753 28.78 -25.82 -4.85
CA TYR A 753 29.41 -24.52 -5.06
C TYR A 753 30.40 -24.20 -3.94
N ALA A 754 30.04 -24.42 -2.68
CA ALA A 754 30.87 -24.12 -1.52
C ALA A 754 32.20 -24.90 -1.49
N ASN A 755 32.14 -26.21 -1.71
CA ASN A 755 33.33 -27.08 -1.73
C ASN A 755 34.31 -26.66 -2.85
N ARG A 756 33.78 -26.07 -3.92
CA ARG A 756 34.50 -25.62 -5.12
C ARG A 756 35.00 -24.18 -5.02
N CYS A 757 34.27 -23.31 -4.33
CA CYS A 757 34.54 -21.89 -4.16
C CYS A 757 34.61 -21.51 -2.67
N PRO A 758 35.54 -22.09 -1.88
CA PRO A 758 35.50 -22.08 -0.40
C PRO A 758 35.80 -20.73 0.26
N ASN A 759 35.95 -19.65 -0.51
CA ASN A 759 36.17 -18.28 -0.04
C ASN A 759 35.04 -17.33 -0.51
N ALA A 760 33.97 -17.84 -1.09
CA ALA A 760 32.82 -17.06 -1.54
C ALA A 760 31.83 -16.83 -0.39
N LYS A 761 31.34 -15.59 -0.22
CA LYS A 761 30.21 -15.29 0.67
C LYS A 761 28.92 -15.76 -0.01
N LEU A 762 28.26 -16.76 0.57
CA LEU A 762 27.02 -17.29 0.02
C LEU A 762 25.81 -16.55 0.61
N VAL A 763 24.89 -16.17 -0.27
CA VAL A 763 23.61 -15.53 0.08
C VAL A 763 22.50 -16.45 -0.40
N LEU A 764 21.47 -16.66 0.42
CA LEU A 764 20.27 -17.42 0.04
C LEU A 764 19.08 -16.47 0.09
N SER A 765 18.30 -16.42 -0.99
CA SER A 765 17.10 -15.56 -1.09
C SER A 765 15.93 -16.36 -1.65
N GLY A 766 14.75 -16.21 -1.02
CA GLY A 766 13.53 -16.88 -1.47
C GLY A 766 12.27 -16.05 -1.25
N TYR A 767 11.28 -16.22 -2.12
CA TYR A 767 9.96 -15.58 -2.05
C TYR A 767 8.84 -16.62 -2.12
N SER A 768 7.72 -16.42 -1.41
CA SER A 768 6.58 -17.36 -1.40
C SER A 768 7.06 -18.80 -1.08
N GLN A 769 6.72 -19.80 -1.89
CA GLN A 769 7.21 -21.19 -1.77
C GLN A 769 8.74 -21.32 -1.78
N GLY A 770 9.43 -20.38 -2.43
CA GLY A 770 10.89 -20.27 -2.37
C GLY A 770 11.40 -19.74 -1.03
N ALA A 771 10.64 -18.89 -0.32
CA ALA A 771 11.00 -18.47 1.03
C ALA A 771 10.91 -19.65 2.02
N GLN A 772 9.87 -20.47 1.90
CA GLN A 772 9.79 -21.73 2.63
C GLN A 772 10.96 -22.66 2.29
N LEU A 773 11.27 -22.86 0.99
CA LEU A 773 12.39 -23.68 0.54
C LEU A 773 13.73 -23.25 1.19
N ILE A 774 14.04 -21.95 1.20
CA ILE A 774 15.25 -21.43 1.86
C ILE A 774 15.19 -21.64 3.39
N GLY A 775 14.05 -21.44 4.02
CA GLY A 775 13.84 -21.73 5.45
C GLY A 775 14.09 -23.21 5.79
N ASP A 776 13.50 -24.12 5.01
CA ASP A 776 13.65 -25.56 5.16
C ASP A 776 15.10 -26.03 4.90
N ILE A 777 15.86 -25.36 4.00
CA ILE A 777 17.32 -25.59 3.82
C ILE A 777 18.14 -25.12 5.03
N LEU A 778 17.83 -23.94 5.59
CA LEU A 778 18.64 -23.34 6.65
C LEU A 778 18.32 -23.91 8.04
N GLY A 779 17.05 -23.90 8.44
CA GLY A 779 16.59 -24.36 9.76
C GLY A 779 16.21 -25.84 9.83
N GLY A 780 15.88 -26.44 8.68
CA GLY A 780 15.23 -27.75 8.61
C GLY A 780 13.71 -27.62 8.58
N GLY A 781 13.05 -28.32 7.67
CA GLY A 781 11.60 -28.32 7.48
C GLY A 781 10.93 -29.64 7.89
N GLY A 782 9.60 -29.68 7.75
CA GLY A 782 8.79 -30.90 7.88
C GLY A 782 7.40 -30.68 8.48
N GLY A 783 6.50 -31.65 8.28
CA GLY A 783 5.16 -31.70 8.88
C GLY A 783 4.03 -31.22 7.97
N ASN A 784 2.83 -31.12 8.53
CA ASN A 784 1.63 -30.72 7.77
C ASN A 784 1.66 -29.23 7.42
N THR A 785 1.77 -28.92 6.13
CA THR A 785 1.55 -27.56 5.62
C THR A 785 0.07 -27.22 5.64
N GLY A 786 -0.26 -25.93 5.77
CA GLY A 786 -1.64 -25.42 5.64
C GLY A 786 -2.27 -25.59 4.25
N LEU A 787 -1.56 -26.23 3.31
CA LEU A 787 -1.98 -26.50 1.92
C LEU A 787 -2.39 -27.96 1.69
N GLY A 788 -2.67 -28.71 2.77
CA GLY A 788 -3.25 -30.07 2.70
C GLY A 788 -2.25 -31.18 2.37
N CYS A 789 -0.94 -30.91 2.43
CA CYS A 789 0.11 -31.92 2.27
C CYS A 789 1.12 -31.87 3.42
N SER A 790 1.74 -33.02 3.71
CA SER A 790 2.84 -33.13 4.67
C SER A 790 4.17 -33.12 3.93
N SER A 791 5.15 -32.33 4.40
CA SER A 791 6.53 -32.43 3.96
C SER A 791 7.34 -33.36 4.87
N ARG A 792 8.25 -34.14 4.27
CA ARG A 792 9.22 -34.94 5.01
C ARG A 792 10.11 -34.05 5.88
N THR A 793 10.42 -34.52 7.08
CA THR A 793 11.39 -33.85 7.95
C THR A 793 12.79 -33.88 7.32
N ASN A 794 13.45 -32.72 7.25
CA ASN A 794 14.86 -32.62 6.86
C ASN A 794 15.66 -31.85 7.92
N THR A 795 16.93 -32.21 8.09
CA THR A 795 17.87 -31.41 8.87
C THR A 795 18.28 -30.18 8.06
N GLY A 796 18.37 -29.01 8.70
CA GLY A 796 18.94 -27.81 8.09
C GLY A 796 20.48 -27.86 7.99
N LEU A 797 21.05 -26.91 7.26
CA LEU A 797 22.50 -26.71 7.16
C LEU A 797 23.11 -26.36 8.54
N ASN A 798 23.86 -27.29 9.13
CA ASN A 798 24.54 -27.09 10.42
C ASN A 798 25.46 -25.86 10.39
N PRO A 799 25.17 -24.75 11.10
CA PRO A 799 25.91 -23.51 10.98
C PRO A 799 27.37 -23.63 11.43
N SER A 800 27.76 -24.64 12.20
CA SER A 800 29.16 -24.85 12.63
C SER A 800 30.02 -25.59 11.61
N THR A 801 29.42 -26.33 10.66
CA THR A 801 30.16 -27.18 9.69
C THR A 801 29.74 -26.94 8.23
N SER A 802 28.90 -25.93 7.98
CA SER A 802 28.34 -25.62 6.67
C SER A 802 29.16 -24.57 5.90
N PRO A 803 28.93 -24.42 4.59
CA PRO A 803 29.62 -23.50 3.68
C PRO A 803 29.99 -22.07 4.13
N GLY A 804 29.28 -21.46 5.09
CA GLY A 804 29.39 -20.02 5.38
C GLY A 804 30.58 -19.57 6.24
N ASN A 805 31.31 -20.49 6.90
CA ASN A 805 32.20 -20.15 8.03
C ASN A 805 33.57 -19.55 7.68
N LYS A 806 33.64 -18.68 6.66
CA LYS A 806 34.88 -18.04 6.19
C LYS A 806 34.73 -16.56 5.84
N SER A 807 34.06 -15.80 6.71
CA SER A 807 34.12 -14.34 6.68
C SER A 807 34.46 -13.77 8.05
N GLU A 808 35.71 -13.35 8.23
CA GLU A 808 36.08 -12.47 9.35
C GLU A 808 35.38 -11.12 9.21
N LEU A 809 34.90 -10.58 10.33
CA LEU A 809 34.39 -9.22 10.44
C LEU A 809 35.53 -8.32 10.95
N THR A 810 36.03 -7.44 10.10
CA THR A 810 36.92 -6.33 10.48
C THR A 810 36.44 -5.04 9.81
N GLY A 811 36.47 -3.94 10.56
CA GLY A 811 35.80 -2.67 10.21
C GLY A 811 34.71 -2.35 11.22
N SER A 812 34.97 -1.37 12.10
CA SER A 812 34.12 -1.02 13.22
C SER A 812 33.15 0.12 12.91
N ASP A 813 32.17 0.24 13.82
CA ASP A 813 31.41 1.44 14.19
C ASP A 813 30.02 1.67 13.56
N ASP A 814 29.07 1.89 14.48
CA ASP A 814 27.69 2.37 14.35
C ASP A 814 26.75 1.76 13.30
N LEU A 815 26.17 0.60 13.65
CA LEU A 815 24.76 0.31 13.35
C LEU A 815 24.15 -0.67 14.37
N ASN A 816 23.76 -0.15 15.54
CA ASN A 816 22.95 -0.90 16.50
C ASN A 816 21.51 -1.07 16.00
N LEU A 817 21.16 -2.29 15.59
CA LEU A 817 19.77 -2.74 15.39
C LEU A 817 19.46 -3.81 16.43
N ALA A 818 18.57 -3.49 17.36
CA ALA A 818 18.05 -4.38 18.40
C ALA A 818 16.69 -3.89 18.89
N GLY A 819 15.78 -4.83 19.21
CA GLY A 819 14.41 -4.56 19.68
C GLY A 819 13.37 -5.11 18.72
#